data_AF-A0A9P0ZLG3-F1
#
_entry.id   AF-A0A9P0ZLG3-F1
#
_cell.length_a   1.000
_cell.length_b   1.000
_cell.length_c   1.000
_cell.angle_alpha   90.00
_cell.angle_beta   90.00
_cell.angle_gamma   90.00
#
_symmetry.space_group_name_H-M   'P 1'
#
loop_
_entity.id
_entity.type
_entity.pdbx_description
1 polymer ?
#
loop_
_entity_poly.entity_id
_entity_poly.type
_entity_poly.pdbx_seq_one_letter_code
_entity_poly.pdbx_strand_id
1 'polypeptide(L)'
;MNYEPLPALLNKAIKDQVEGSATNSDSMAKIADSLSLKSNQELLIELVALDKLKENVEQAERSDEIEYIEQIIALVSRMHESLVVMKHSESCTTSVTIPPDFCCPLSLELMRDPVIVSSGQTYERAFIRNWIDLGLTVCPKTRQTLAHTNLVPNYTVKAFIANWCESNQIKLADPVKPISLECSAPRNNHIFPHSRANNSTSPDSSRSFGSPSPRKDPFSSTAIQIETTPRPNPHSSSEEESLAGSGGNRLDVEQLSLESSEDGNPENSGKRSIDSISHFSMPLSTSHVSLANDEDLHHGHNRTSSAPTMLSSDSKLTHVNAEDDGNAMSSSAAGVSVSSVEAVASDSTPPSYAVAAGTRPSPSMWRRSSEAFVPRIVSSPSVGTRADIALVEEQVRKLVENLKDTSIDLQREASAEIRLLAKHNMDNRIVIANCGAINLLVDLLRSMDQQVQENAVTALLNLSINDNNKSAIANANAIEPLIHVLETGSAEAKENSAATLFSLSVMEDNKIKIGNSGAIQPLVDLLGNGTPRGKKDAATALFNLSIHPENKTRIVQAGAVRYLVDLMDPAAGMVDKAVAVLSNLSTIQEGRVAIGQEEGIPVLVEVVELGSARGKENAAAALLQLCTNSGKHCNMVLQEGAVPPLVALSQSGTPRAREKAQALLSYFRNQRNAGRN
;
A
#
# COMPACT_ATOMS: atom_id res chain seq x y z
N MET A 1 21.18 54.15 -23.55
CA MET A 1 21.30 52.68 -23.69
C MET A 1 20.56 52.31 -24.96
N ASN A 2 21.19 51.62 -25.89
CA ASN A 2 20.56 51.29 -27.17
C ASN A 2 19.68 50.04 -26.98
N TYR A 3 18.37 50.22 -26.96
CA TYR A 3 17.45 49.09 -27.19
C TYR A 3 17.53 48.74 -28.67
N GLU A 4 18.23 47.65 -29.00
CA GLU A 4 18.19 47.03 -30.32
C GLU A 4 16.75 46.49 -30.52
N PRO A 5 16.02 46.86 -31.60
CA PRO A 5 14.63 46.47 -31.76
C PRO A 5 14.46 44.94 -31.76
N LEU A 6 13.43 44.42 -31.09
CA LEU A 6 13.17 42.97 -31.03
C LEU A 6 13.19 42.27 -32.41
N PRO A 7 12.62 42.83 -33.51
CA PRO A 7 12.75 42.24 -34.84
C PRO A 7 14.19 42.19 -35.38
N ALA A 8 15.02 43.17 -35.02
CA ALA A 8 16.44 43.19 -35.42
C ALA A 8 17.25 42.15 -34.65
N LEU A 9 16.98 41.98 -33.35
CA LEU A 9 17.56 40.91 -32.53
C LEU A 9 17.16 39.52 -33.02
N LEU A 10 15.88 39.33 -33.36
CA LEU A 10 15.34 38.07 -33.87
C LEU A 10 15.96 37.70 -35.22
N ASN A 11 15.96 38.61 -36.19
CA ASN A 11 16.55 38.38 -37.51
C ASN A 11 18.07 38.13 -37.45
N LYS A 12 18.77 38.75 -36.48
CA LYS A 12 20.18 38.50 -36.22
C LYS A 12 20.42 37.10 -35.64
N ALA A 13 19.64 36.67 -34.65
CA ALA A 13 19.77 35.32 -34.08
C ALA A 13 19.42 34.21 -35.09
N ILE A 14 18.39 34.45 -35.93
CA ILE A 14 18.05 33.58 -37.07
C ILE A 14 19.21 33.49 -38.07
N LYS A 15 19.82 34.63 -38.43
CA LYS A 15 20.97 34.66 -39.34
C LYS A 15 22.19 33.93 -38.75
N ASP A 16 22.53 34.22 -37.49
CA ASP A 16 23.62 33.58 -36.76
C ASP A 16 23.43 32.04 -36.71
N GLN A 17 22.18 31.57 -36.64
CA GLN A 17 21.80 30.16 -36.70
C GLN A 17 21.97 29.52 -38.09
N VAL A 18 21.55 30.19 -39.16
CA VAL A 18 21.70 29.70 -40.54
C VAL A 18 23.18 29.66 -40.96
N GLU A 19 24.00 30.61 -40.49
CA GLU A 19 25.44 30.66 -40.75
C GLU A 19 26.26 29.64 -39.93
N GLY A 20 25.60 28.76 -39.15
CA GLY A 20 26.23 27.70 -38.36
C GLY A 20 27.06 28.22 -37.17
N SER A 21 26.95 29.50 -36.85
CA SER A 21 27.66 30.09 -35.72
C SER A 21 27.00 29.68 -34.39
N ALA A 22 27.80 29.67 -33.31
CA ALA A 22 27.26 29.50 -31.98
C ALA A 22 26.50 30.77 -31.58
N THR A 23 25.19 30.79 -31.78
CA THR A 23 24.27 31.83 -31.32
C THR A 23 24.58 32.16 -29.86
N ASN A 24 25.10 33.35 -29.63
CA ASN A 24 25.70 33.72 -28.34
C ASN A 24 24.63 33.60 -27.23
N SER A 25 24.95 32.92 -26.12
CA SER A 25 24.03 32.70 -24.98
C SER A 25 23.44 34.03 -24.48
N ASP A 26 24.27 35.07 -24.50
CA ASP A 26 23.93 36.44 -24.12
C ASP A 26 22.92 37.12 -25.07
N SER A 27 22.77 36.64 -26.32
CA SER A 27 21.70 37.07 -27.25
C SER A 27 20.40 36.32 -26.99
N MET A 28 20.48 35.02 -26.72
CA MET A 28 19.32 34.16 -26.41
C MET A 28 18.62 34.63 -25.12
N ALA A 29 19.38 34.98 -24.09
CA ALA A 29 18.85 35.55 -22.84
C ALA A 29 18.09 36.86 -23.07
N LYS A 30 18.60 37.77 -23.93
CA LYS A 30 17.92 39.04 -24.25
C LYS A 30 16.63 38.84 -25.04
N ILE A 31 16.58 37.82 -25.91
CA ILE A 31 15.36 37.45 -26.63
C ILE A 31 14.34 36.82 -25.66
N ALA A 32 14.77 35.92 -24.76
CA ALA A 32 13.94 35.35 -23.71
C ALA A 32 13.32 36.42 -22.80
N ASP A 33 14.13 37.37 -22.31
CA ASP A 33 13.65 38.48 -21.47
C ASP A 33 12.69 39.42 -22.22
N SER A 34 12.91 39.65 -23.52
CA SER A 34 12.05 40.52 -24.35
C SER A 34 10.71 39.87 -24.71
N LEU A 35 10.68 38.54 -24.83
CA LEU A 35 9.47 37.75 -25.10
C LEU A 35 8.79 37.22 -23.83
N SER A 36 9.36 37.47 -22.64
CA SER A 36 8.93 36.91 -21.35
C SER A 36 8.94 35.36 -21.28
N LEU A 37 9.80 34.70 -22.06
CA LEU A 37 9.96 33.25 -22.09
C LEU A 37 11.04 32.81 -21.08
N LYS A 38 10.71 32.81 -19.78
CA LYS A 38 11.70 32.65 -18.69
C LYS A 38 11.75 31.24 -18.12
N SER A 39 10.67 30.47 -18.28
CA SER A 39 10.55 29.10 -17.82
C SER A 39 10.54 28.09 -18.98
N ASN A 40 10.92 26.86 -18.65
CA ASN A 40 10.82 25.74 -19.58
C ASN A 40 9.38 25.50 -20.06
N GLN A 41 8.39 25.71 -19.18
CA GLN A 41 6.98 25.59 -19.53
C GLN A 41 6.56 26.65 -20.57
N GLU A 42 6.92 27.93 -20.39
CA GLU A 42 6.60 29.00 -21.35
C GLU A 42 7.20 28.73 -22.73
N LEU A 43 8.46 28.28 -22.80
CA LEU A 43 9.11 27.91 -24.07
C LEU A 43 8.37 26.77 -24.79
N LEU A 44 7.89 25.76 -24.05
CA LEU A 44 7.12 24.66 -24.62
C LEU A 44 5.71 25.09 -25.05
N ILE A 45 5.06 26.01 -24.33
CA ILE A 45 3.78 26.61 -24.74
C ILE A 45 3.96 27.38 -26.05
N GLU A 46 5.01 28.21 -26.16
CA GLU A 46 5.30 29.00 -27.35
C GLU A 46 5.62 28.11 -28.56
N LEU A 47 6.39 27.03 -28.38
CA LEU A 47 6.65 26.05 -29.44
C LEU A 47 5.35 25.44 -30.00
N VAL A 48 4.39 25.12 -29.14
CA VAL A 48 3.08 24.59 -29.56
C VAL A 48 2.23 25.67 -30.25
N ALA A 49 2.32 26.92 -29.82
CA ALA A 49 1.66 28.04 -30.49
C ALA A 49 2.24 28.27 -31.90
N LEU A 50 3.56 28.17 -32.06
CA LEU A 50 4.27 28.30 -33.32
C LEU A 50 3.99 27.12 -34.27
N ASP A 51 4.00 25.88 -33.79
CA ASP A 51 3.64 24.70 -34.60
C ASP A 51 2.19 24.83 -35.11
N LYS A 52 1.25 25.29 -34.27
CA LYS A 52 -0.14 25.57 -34.67
C LYS A 52 -0.26 26.74 -35.65
N LEU A 53 0.57 27.78 -35.51
CA LEU A 53 0.63 28.87 -36.47
C LEU A 53 1.13 28.36 -37.83
N LYS A 54 2.14 27.48 -37.83
CA LYS A 54 2.66 26.83 -39.02
C LYS A 54 1.57 26.07 -39.77
N GLU A 55 0.81 25.20 -39.09
CA GLU A 55 -0.32 24.46 -39.69
C GLU A 55 -1.36 25.38 -40.35
N ASN A 56 -1.67 26.53 -39.72
CA ASN A 56 -2.62 27.51 -40.27
C ASN A 56 -2.07 28.20 -41.54
N VAL A 57 -0.76 28.45 -41.60
CA VAL A 57 -0.10 29.09 -42.75
C VAL A 57 0.14 28.09 -43.89
N GLU A 58 0.44 26.83 -43.58
CA GLU A 58 0.45 25.71 -44.52
C GLU A 58 -0.93 25.55 -45.20
N GLN A 59 -2.02 25.60 -44.43
CA GLN A 59 -3.39 25.60 -44.95
C GLN A 59 -3.75 26.85 -45.79
N ALA A 60 -2.97 27.94 -45.67
CA ALA A 60 -3.15 29.19 -46.42
C ALA A 60 -2.22 29.32 -47.64
N GLU A 61 -1.43 28.28 -47.97
CA GLU A 61 -0.53 28.19 -49.13
C GLU A 61 0.57 29.29 -49.20
N ARG A 62 1.01 29.85 -48.06
CA ARG A 62 2.01 30.94 -48.02
C ARG A 62 3.43 30.46 -47.74
N SER A 63 4.16 30.09 -48.78
CA SER A 63 5.52 29.51 -48.67
C SER A 63 6.51 30.35 -47.83
N ASP A 64 6.58 31.67 -48.06
CA ASP A 64 7.58 32.53 -47.42
C ASP A 64 7.35 32.71 -45.91
N GLU A 65 6.08 32.64 -45.47
CA GLU A 65 5.72 32.72 -44.04
C GLU A 65 6.06 31.40 -43.31
N ILE A 66 5.97 30.25 -44.00
CA ILE A 66 6.31 28.93 -43.43
C ILE A 66 7.80 28.85 -43.10
N GLU A 67 8.68 29.24 -44.03
CA GLU A 67 10.14 29.18 -43.80
C GLU A 67 10.56 30.06 -42.62
N TYR A 68 9.94 31.25 -42.48
CA TYR A 68 10.18 32.14 -41.34
C TYR A 68 9.70 31.55 -40.02
N ILE A 69 8.53 30.89 -40.00
CA ILE A 69 8.01 30.21 -38.80
C ILE A 69 8.90 29.02 -38.42
N GLU A 70 9.39 28.22 -39.38
CA GLU A 70 10.35 27.13 -39.12
C GLU A 70 11.66 27.64 -38.49
N GLN A 71 12.17 28.77 -38.96
CA GLN A 71 13.36 29.42 -38.38
C GLN A 71 13.11 29.86 -36.93
N ILE A 72 11.92 30.39 -36.60
CA ILE A 72 11.54 30.74 -35.22
C ILE A 72 11.38 29.48 -34.35
N ILE A 73 10.69 28.42 -34.84
CA ILE A 73 10.54 27.15 -34.12
C ILE A 73 11.92 26.57 -33.79
N ALA A 74 12.85 26.59 -34.73
CA ALA A 74 14.21 26.11 -34.53
C ALA A 74 14.97 26.98 -33.51
N LEU A 75 14.81 28.31 -33.52
CA LEU A 75 15.41 29.21 -32.53
C LEU A 75 14.88 28.92 -31.11
N VAL A 76 13.56 28.86 -30.91
CA VAL A 76 12.94 28.58 -29.61
C VAL A 76 13.28 27.16 -29.12
N SER A 77 13.43 26.19 -30.05
CA SER A 77 13.91 24.84 -29.70
C SER A 77 15.34 24.87 -29.15
N ARG A 78 16.25 25.67 -29.73
CA ARG A 78 17.60 25.89 -29.18
C ARG A 78 17.60 26.62 -27.83
N MET A 79 16.65 27.54 -27.60
CA MET A 79 16.45 28.19 -26.29
C MET A 79 16.04 27.15 -25.22
N HIS A 80 15.10 26.26 -25.55
CA HIS A 80 14.67 25.16 -24.71
C HIS A 80 15.83 24.19 -24.40
N GLU A 81 16.55 23.70 -25.41
CA GLU A 81 17.72 22.82 -25.24
C GLU A 81 18.79 23.47 -24.33
N SER A 82 19.10 24.75 -24.55
CA SER A 82 20.08 25.47 -23.72
C SER A 82 19.61 25.61 -22.27
N LEU A 83 18.32 25.86 -22.03
CA LEU A 83 17.76 25.94 -20.67
C LEU A 83 17.81 24.57 -19.98
N VAL A 84 17.47 23.49 -20.69
CA VAL A 84 17.59 22.12 -20.19
C VAL A 84 19.03 21.81 -19.77
N VAL A 85 20.02 22.12 -20.61
CA VAL A 85 21.45 21.90 -20.30
C VAL A 85 21.90 22.73 -19.09
N MET A 86 21.48 23.99 -18.98
CA MET A 86 21.79 24.84 -17.81
C MET A 86 21.17 24.31 -16.52
N LYS A 87 19.92 23.82 -16.55
CA LYS A 87 19.28 23.23 -15.36
C LYS A 87 19.94 21.93 -14.90
N HIS A 88 20.36 21.09 -15.83
CA HIS A 88 21.10 19.86 -15.50
C HIS A 88 22.48 20.18 -14.90
N SER A 89 23.19 21.21 -15.37
CA SER A 89 24.47 21.62 -14.78
C SER A 89 24.33 22.32 -13.42
N GLU A 90 23.26 23.10 -13.19
CA GLU A 90 22.91 23.63 -11.86
C GLU A 90 22.73 22.50 -10.83
N SER A 91 22.04 21.41 -11.20
CA SER A 91 21.86 20.24 -10.31
C SER A 91 23.16 19.54 -9.93
N CYS A 92 24.25 19.79 -10.66
CA CYS A 92 25.59 19.26 -10.39
C CYS A 92 26.35 20.09 -9.33
N THR A 93 25.83 21.26 -8.94
CA THR A 93 26.40 22.08 -7.84
C THR A 93 25.94 21.63 -6.46
N THR A 94 24.78 20.96 -6.39
CA THR A 94 24.38 20.12 -5.25
C THR A 94 25.10 18.76 -5.32
N SER A 95 25.46 18.19 -4.16
CA SER A 95 26.34 17.01 -4.06
C SER A 95 25.76 15.68 -4.59
N VAL A 96 24.59 15.71 -5.22
CA VAL A 96 23.88 14.56 -5.79
C VAL A 96 23.22 15.01 -7.10
N THR A 97 23.60 14.39 -8.22
CA THR A 97 22.97 14.63 -9.53
C THR A 97 21.69 13.81 -9.66
N ILE A 98 20.57 14.46 -9.99
CA ILE A 98 19.27 13.79 -10.21
C ILE A 98 19.25 13.09 -11.59
N PRO A 99 18.86 11.81 -11.69
CA PRO A 99 18.66 11.13 -12.97
C PRO A 99 17.59 11.83 -13.85
N PRO A 100 17.84 12.08 -15.15
CA PRO A 100 16.90 12.79 -16.02
C PRO A 100 15.51 12.15 -16.12
N ASP A 101 15.42 10.82 -16.03
CA ASP A 101 14.14 10.08 -16.08
C ASP A 101 13.24 10.30 -14.85
N PHE A 102 13.79 10.88 -13.76
CA PHE A 102 13.05 11.25 -12.56
C PHE A 102 12.58 12.71 -12.58
N CYS A 103 13.05 13.52 -13.54
CA CYS A 103 12.63 14.90 -13.71
C CYS A 103 11.39 15.01 -14.61
N CYS A 104 10.48 15.92 -14.26
CA CYS A 104 9.34 16.24 -15.10
C CYS A 104 9.81 17.03 -16.34
N PRO A 105 9.45 16.63 -17.58
CA PRO A 105 9.86 17.36 -18.78
C PRO A 105 9.30 18.80 -18.90
N LEU A 106 8.29 19.16 -18.09
CA LEU A 106 7.72 20.52 -18.04
C LEU A 106 8.45 21.44 -17.05
N SER A 107 8.70 20.99 -15.82
CA SER A 107 9.36 21.82 -14.79
C SER A 107 10.89 21.68 -14.77
N LEU A 108 11.42 20.59 -15.31
CA LEU A 108 12.82 20.14 -15.16
C LEU A 108 13.21 19.83 -13.70
N GLU A 109 12.23 19.67 -12.81
CA GLU A 109 12.41 19.31 -11.40
C GLU A 109 12.01 17.86 -11.13
N LEU A 110 12.53 17.30 -10.03
CA LEU A 110 12.19 15.96 -9.55
C LEU A 110 10.67 15.78 -9.36
N MET A 111 10.08 14.76 -9.98
CA MET A 111 8.66 14.44 -9.83
C MET A 111 8.34 13.95 -8.42
N ARG A 112 7.20 14.39 -7.87
CA ARG A 112 6.65 13.94 -6.57
C ARG A 112 5.37 13.13 -6.74
N ASP A 113 4.53 13.53 -7.69
CA ASP A 113 3.31 12.83 -8.11
C ASP A 113 3.38 12.58 -9.63
N PRO A 114 4.17 11.59 -10.07
CA PRO A 114 4.35 11.28 -11.49
C PRO A 114 3.08 10.66 -12.07
N VAL A 115 2.61 11.22 -13.20
CA VAL A 115 1.44 10.75 -13.96
C VAL A 115 1.76 10.57 -15.44
N ILE A 116 1.11 9.59 -16.06
CA ILE A 116 1.20 9.24 -17.47
C ILE A 116 0.05 9.89 -18.25
N VAL A 117 0.37 10.53 -19.37
CA VAL A 117 -0.60 11.02 -20.37
C VAL A 117 -0.83 10.00 -21.49
N SER A 118 -1.82 10.21 -22.37
CA SER A 118 -2.14 9.24 -23.44
C SER A 118 -1.00 8.92 -24.43
N SER A 119 0.06 9.75 -24.49
CA SER A 119 1.26 9.47 -25.29
C SER A 119 2.30 8.58 -24.60
N GLY A 120 2.02 8.11 -23.37
CA GLY A 120 2.92 7.27 -22.58
C GLY A 120 4.06 8.01 -21.87
N GLN A 121 4.18 9.34 -22.05
CA GLN A 121 5.16 10.13 -21.31
C GLN A 121 4.68 10.41 -19.87
N THR A 122 5.63 10.48 -18.94
CA THR A 122 5.37 10.76 -17.52
C THR A 122 5.75 12.21 -17.17
N TYR A 123 4.94 12.85 -16.34
CA TYR A 123 5.09 14.24 -15.89
C TYR A 123 4.69 14.39 -14.41
N GLU A 124 5.15 15.44 -13.76
CA GLU A 124 4.57 15.90 -12.48
C GLU A 124 3.13 16.37 -12.69
N ARG A 125 2.19 15.82 -11.90
CA ARG A 125 0.74 16.03 -12.03
C ARG A 125 0.35 17.50 -12.05
N ALA A 126 0.94 18.33 -11.19
CA ALA A 126 0.61 19.75 -11.11
C ALA A 126 0.87 20.51 -12.43
N PHE A 127 2.01 20.27 -13.07
CA PHE A 127 2.42 20.96 -14.29
C PHE A 127 1.63 20.48 -15.52
N ILE A 128 1.40 19.18 -15.65
CA ILE A 128 0.65 18.64 -16.81
C ILE A 128 -0.86 18.90 -16.71
N ARG A 129 -1.43 19.03 -15.49
CA ARG A 129 -2.79 19.56 -15.32
C ARG A 129 -2.90 20.99 -15.83
N ASN A 130 -2.04 21.90 -15.33
CA ASN A 130 -2.01 23.29 -15.78
C ASN A 130 -1.89 23.42 -17.31
N TRP A 131 -1.01 22.61 -17.93
CA TRP A 131 -0.89 22.53 -19.39
C TRP A 131 -2.21 22.16 -20.10
N ILE A 132 -2.93 21.15 -19.61
CA ILE A 132 -4.22 20.72 -20.15
C ILE A 132 -5.33 21.76 -19.88
N ASP A 133 -5.32 22.38 -18.69
CA ASP A 133 -6.28 23.40 -18.28
C ASP A 133 -6.17 24.70 -19.11
N LEU A 134 -4.98 24.99 -19.66
CA LEU A 134 -4.73 26.01 -20.69
C LEU A 134 -5.26 25.63 -22.09
N GLY A 135 -5.88 24.45 -22.24
CA GLY A 135 -6.44 23.96 -23.50
C GLY A 135 -5.41 23.30 -24.44
N LEU A 136 -4.19 23.03 -23.98
CA LEU A 136 -3.12 22.46 -24.79
C LEU A 136 -3.25 20.92 -24.85
N THR A 137 -4.01 20.42 -25.82
CA THR A 137 -4.27 18.97 -26.01
C THR A 137 -3.16 18.22 -26.75
N VAL A 138 -1.91 18.69 -26.68
CA VAL A 138 -0.74 18.04 -27.28
C VAL A 138 0.27 17.65 -26.18
N CYS A 139 1.03 16.59 -26.40
CA CYS A 139 2.07 16.15 -25.47
C CYS A 139 3.28 17.12 -25.52
N PRO A 140 3.70 17.72 -24.38
CA PRO A 140 4.82 18.66 -24.37
C PRO A 140 6.14 18.12 -24.94
N LYS A 141 6.38 16.81 -24.83
CA LYS A 141 7.66 16.17 -25.19
C LYS A 141 7.64 15.49 -26.57
N THR A 142 6.53 14.88 -26.98
CA THR A 142 6.43 14.24 -28.30
C THR A 142 5.77 15.11 -29.37
N ARG A 143 5.22 16.27 -28.99
CA ARG A 143 4.38 17.17 -29.81
C ARG A 143 3.17 16.53 -30.49
N GLN A 144 2.83 15.29 -30.13
CA GLN A 144 1.67 14.57 -30.67
C GLN A 144 0.39 14.95 -29.91
N THR A 145 -0.73 15.06 -30.63
CA THR A 145 -2.06 15.24 -30.05
C THR A 145 -2.41 14.12 -29.07
N LEU A 146 -2.87 14.50 -27.88
CA LEU A 146 -3.32 13.55 -26.87
C LEU A 146 -4.68 12.96 -27.27
N ALA A 147 -4.78 11.63 -27.30
CA ALA A 147 -6.03 10.93 -27.58
C ALA A 147 -7.09 11.15 -26.47
N HIS A 148 -6.65 11.47 -25.25
CA HIS A 148 -7.49 11.88 -24.13
C HIS A 148 -6.69 12.64 -23.07
N THR A 149 -7.37 13.47 -22.29
CA THR A 149 -6.78 14.29 -21.21
C THR A 149 -6.67 13.58 -19.86
N ASN A 150 -7.09 12.31 -19.76
CA ASN A 150 -6.98 11.52 -18.53
C ASN A 150 -5.51 11.38 -18.09
N LEU A 151 -5.23 11.63 -16.81
CA LEU A 151 -3.93 11.49 -16.17
C LEU A 151 -3.92 10.27 -15.26
N VAL A 152 -3.05 9.30 -15.55
CA VAL A 152 -2.96 8.03 -14.83
C VAL A 152 -1.76 8.07 -13.88
N PRO A 153 -1.86 7.74 -12.58
CA PRO A 153 -0.70 7.66 -11.69
C PRO A 153 0.37 6.68 -12.19
N ASN A 154 1.65 7.00 -11.97
CA ASN A 154 2.79 6.13 -12.26
C ASN A 154 3.46 5.67 -10.96
N TYR A 155 2.85 4.69 -10.28
CA TYR A 155 3.34 4.21 -8.98
C TYR A 155 4.75 3.62 -9.09
N THR A 156 5.07 2.89 -10.16
CA THR A 156 6.43 2.40 -10.44
C THR A 156 7.48 3.51 -10.45
N VAL A 157 7.26 4.62 -11.18
CA VAL A 157 8.21 5.75 -11.19
C VAL A 157 8.25 6.45 -9.83
N LYS A 158 7.10 6.64 -9.16
CA LYS A 158 7.02 7.20 -7.81
C LYS A 158 7.88 6.40 -6.82
N ALA A 159 7.81 5.07 -6.86
CA ALA A 159 8.59 4.19 -6.01
C ALA A 159 10.10 4.20 -6.32
N PHE A 160 10.49 4.25 -7.60
CA PHE A 160 11.91 4.41 -7.98
C PHE A 160 12.48 5.74 -7.50
N ILE A 161 11.72 6.82 -7.60
CA ILE A 161 12.11 8.15 -7.09
C ILE A 161 12.25 8.11 -5.57
N ALA A 162 11.31 7.52 -4.84
CA ALA A 162 11.37 7.41 -3.39
C ALA A 162 12.62 6.65 -2.91
N ASN A 163 12.89 5.48 -3.48
CA ASN A 163 14.07 4.66 -3.18
C ASN A 163 15.40 5.40 -3.52
N TRP A 164 15.43 6.13 -4.64
CA TRP A 164 16.57 6.96 -4.98
C TRP A 164 16.78 8.11 -3.99
N CYS A 165 15.70 8.76 -3.55
CA CYS A 165 15.76 9.83 -2.55
C CYS A 165 16.28 9.33 -1.20
N GLU A 166 15.79 8.18 -0.73
CA GLU A 166 16.26 7.52 0.50
C GLU A 166 17.76 7.18 0.42
N SER A 167 18.18 6.54 -0.69
CA SER A 167 19.58 6.17 -0.94
C SER A 167 20.54 7.38 -0.95
N ASN A 168 20.03 8.56 -1.29
CA ASN A 168 20.80 9.82 -1.36
C ASN A 168 20.48 10.80 -0.21
N GLN A 169 19.72 10.38 0.80
CA GLN A 169 19.30 11.19 1.96
C GLN A 169 18.52 12.48 1.60
N ILE A 170 17.89 12.51 0.42
CA ILE A 170 17.07 13.64 -0.05
C ILE A 170 15.67 13.51 0.57
N LYS A 171 15.28 14.48 1.40
CA LYS A 171 13.92 14.54 1.94
C LYS A 171 12.97 15.21 0.95
N LEU A 172 12.12 14.39 0.31
CA LEU A 172 10.89 14.88 -0.31
C LEU A 172 9.99 15.50 0.79
N ALA A 173 9.42 16.68 0.52
CA ALA A 173 8.48 17.31 1.42
C ALA A 173 7.08 16.70 1.27
N ASP A 174 6.36 16.51 2.39
CA ASP A 174 5.05 15.84 2.45
C ASP A 174 4.03 16.38 1.43
N PRO A 175 3.19 15.50 0.85
CA PRO A 175 2.16 15.89 -0.12
C PRO A 175 1.01 16.71 0.48
N VAL A 176 0.90 16.82 1.81
CA VAL A 176 -0.26 17.41 2.52
C VAL A 176 -0.16 18.94 2.69
N LYS A 177 0.73 19.63 1.96
CA LYS A 177 0.75 21.10 1.90
C LYS A 177 0.76 21.58 0.44
N PRO A 178 -0.29 22.30 -0.03
CA PRO A 178 -0.21 22.97 -1.31
C PRO A 178 0.87 24.04 -1.24
N ILE A 179 1.89 23.91 -2.10
CA ILE A 179 2.90 24.95 -2.28
C ILE A 179 2.22 26.11 -3.01
N SER A 180 1.90 27.17 -2.26
CA SER A 180 1.59 28.47 -2.84
C SER A 180 2.80 28.94 -3.65
N LEU A 181 2.63 29.12 -4.96
CA LEU A 181 3.67 29.70 -5.81
C LEU A 181 3.90 31.16 -5.40
N GLU A 182 4.98 31.42 -4.66
CA GLU A 182 5.59 32.74 -4.56
C GLU A 182 6.99 32.70 -5.18
N CYS A 183 7.23 33.63 -6.10
CA CYS A 183 8.45 33.67 -6.90
C CYS A 183 9.58 34.38 -6.15
N SER A 184 10.67 33.66 -5.88
CA SER A 184 11.85 34.16 -5.16
C SER A 184 12.68 35.15 -5.98
N ALA A 185 12.36 36.44 -5.93
CA ALA A 185 13.23 37.48 -6.44
C ALA A 185 14.43 37.73 -5.48
N PRO A 186 15.69 37.71 -5.94
CA PRO A 186 16.83 37.95 -5.07
C PRO A 186 16.94 39.43 -4.70
N ARG A 187 16.89 39.72 -3.40
CA ARG A 187 17.26 41.04 -2.87
C ARG A 187 18.77 41.15 -2.77
N ASN A 188 19.35 42.25 -3.24
CA ASN A 188 20.55 42.76 -2.58
C ASN A 188 20.63 44.29 -2.58
N ASN A 189 21.13 44.85 -1.48
CA ASN A 189 21.13 46.28 -1.19
C ASN A 189 22.37 46.97 -1.78
N HIS A 190 22.20 48.16 -2.35
CA HIS A 190 23.26 49.17 -2.35
C HIS A 190 22.71 50.58 -2.06
N ILE A 191 23.61 51.43 -1.55
CA ILE A 191 23.31 52.63 -0.76
C ILE A 191 23.26 53.90 -1.65
N PHE A 192 22.37 54.82 -1.28
CA PHE A 192 22.16 56.21 -1.76
C PHE A 192 23.46 57.06 -1.92
N PRO A 193 23.50 58.24 -2.62
CA PRO A 193 22.45 59.28 -2.56
C PRO A 193 22.22 60.29 -3.74
N HIS A 194 21.18 61.13 -3.56
CA HIS A 194 20.86 62.43 -4.24
C HIS A 194 20.53 62.38 -5.77
N SER A 195 19.46 62.99 -6.30
CA SER A 195 18.95 64.34 -6.01
C SER A 195 17.62 64.68 -6.74
N ARG A 196 16.81 65.55 -6.11
CA ARG A 196 15.92 66.60 -6.67
C ARG A 196 14.99 66.34 -7.90
N ALA A 197 13.67 66.50 -7.62
CA ALA A 197 12.80 67.58 -8.12
C ALA A 197 11.62 67.28 -9.09
N ASN A 198 10.49 67.91 -8.73
CA ASN A 198 9.37 68.41 -9.55
C ASN A 198 8.26 67.47 -10.09
N ASN A 199 7.11 67.54 -9.40
CA ASN A 199 5.82 68.03 -9.91
C ASN A 199 5.44 67.77 -11.39
N SER A 200 4.22 67.26 -11.62
CA SER A 200 3.07 68.15 -11.90
C SER A 200 1.70 67.44 -12.10
N THR A 201 0.65 68.07 -11.55
CA THR A 201 -0.76 68.16 -12.03
C THR A 201 -1.60 66.92 -12.41
N SER A 202 -2.50 66.57 -11.48
CA SER A 202 -3.99 66.41 -11.58
C SER A 202 -4.69 67.27 -12.68
N PRO A 203 -6.00 67.10 -13.05
CA PRO A 203 -7.11 66.77 -12.10
C PRO A 203 -8.42 66.06 -12.56
N ASP A 204 -9.20 65.74 -11.52
CA ASP A 204 -10.67 65.78 -11.34
C ASP A 204 -11.67 64.99 -12.22
N SER A 205 -12.41 64.10 -11.54
CA SER A 205 -13.82 64.32 -11.12
C SER A 205 -14.19 63.28 -10.03
N SER A 206 -14.47 63.60 -8.75
CA SER A 206 -15.63 64.33 -8.15
C SER A 206 -16.97 63.59 -8.38
N ARG A 207 -17.86 63.25 -7.42
CA ARG A 207 -18.12 63.64 -5.99
C ARG A 207 -18.78 62.46 -5.21
N SER A 208 -18.45 62.20 -3.93
CA SER A 208 -19.16 62.61 -2.66
C SER A 208 -20.54 61.92 -2.43
N PHE A 209 -21.10 61.62 -1.23
CA PHE A 209 -20.88 61.87 0.22
C PHE A 209 -21.29 60.57 1.00
N GLY A 210 -21.10 60.34 2.31
CA GLY A 210 -20.51 61.07 3.44
C GLY A 210 -20.75 60.30 4.77
N SER A 211 -19.90 60.50 5.79
CA SER A 211 -19.99 59.87 7.14
C SER A 211 -20.97 60.63 8.08
N PRO A 212 -21.31 60.18 9.33
CA PRO A 212 -20.35 60.10 10.46
C PRO A 212 -20.60 59.04 11.58
N SER A 213 -19.58 58.76 12.42
CA SER A 213 -19.69 58.13 13.76
C SER A 213 -20.14 59.15 14.83
N PRO A 214 -20.55 58.76 16.08
CA PRO A 214 -19.55 58.70 17.19
C PRO A 214 -19.87 57.86 18.49
N ARG A 215 -18.79 57.39 19.16
CA ARG A 215 -18.51 57.31 20.64
C ARG A 215 -19.50 56.64 21.65
N LYS A 216 -18.98 55.79 22.55
CA LYS A 216 -18.69 56.08 24.01
C LYS A 216 -18.36 54.83 24.87
N ASP A 217 -17.34 54.95 25.73
CA ASP A 217 -16.97 54.10 26.90
C ASP A 217 -17.88 54.41 28.15
N PRO A 218 -17.68 53.94 29.43
CA PRO A 218 -16.49 53.37 30.10
C PRO A 218 -16.73 52.31 31.23
N PHE A 219 -15.80 52.25 32.22
CA PHE A 219 -15.65 51.44 33.46
C PHE A 219 -14.83 50.14 33.27
N SER A 220 -13.60 49.93 33.82
CA SER A 220 -12.93 50.35 35.08
C SER A 220 -13.60 49.78 36.34
N SER A 221 -12.92 49.17 37.33
CA SER A 221 -11.48 49.06 37.65
C SER A 221 -11.17 47.62 38.16
N THR A 222 -10.00 47.18 38.64
CA THR A 222 -8.67 47.71 39.06
C THR A 222 -7.63 46.56 38.84
N ALA A 223 -6.32 46.72 38.67
CA ALA A 223 -5.25 47.19 39.58
C ALA A 223 -5.11 46.30 40.85
N ILE A 224 -3.96 45.79 41.33
CA ILE A 224 -2.54 46.21 41.27
C ILE A 224 -1.72 45.02 41.92
N GLN A 225 -0.45 44.66 41.67
CA GLN A 225 0.62 45.08 40.72
C GLN A 225 1.89 44.20 40.96
N ILE A 226 2.95 44.39 40.15
CA ILE A 226 4.40 44.20 40.49
C ILE A 226 4.87 42.75 40.74
N GLU A 227 5.96 42.19 40.16
CA GLU A 227 6.89 42.50 39.04
C GLU A 227 7.63 41.16 38.69
N THR A 228 8.50 40.97 37.69
CA THR A 228 9.28 41.86 36.80
C THR A 228 9.47 41.21 35.41
N THR A 229 10.07 41.93 34.45
CA THR A 229 10.64 41.45 33.16
C THR A 229 12.18 41.51 33.20
N PRO A 230 12.98 41.06 32.19
CA PRO A 230 12.65 40.45 30.88
C PRO A 230 13.48 39.17 30.48
N ARG A 231 13.23 38.67 29.25
CA ARG A 231 14.02 37.72 28.42
C ARG A 231 15.48 38.21 28.15
N PRO A 232 16.43 37.44 27.52
CA PRO A 232 16.29 36.18 26.74
C PRO A 232 17.38 35.07 26.93
N ASN A 233 17.25 33.96 26.20
CA ASN A 233 18.32 33.03 25.76
C ASN A 233 19.53 33.80 25.15
N PRO A 234 20.80 33.29 25.06
CA PRO A 234 21.14 31.94 24.57
C PRO A 234 22.48 31.29 25.07
N HIS A 235 22.83 30.11 24.52
CA HIS A 235 24.16 29.64 24.06
C HIS A 235 24.54 28.19 24.36
N SER A 236 25.49 27.69 23.56
CA SER A 236 26.01 26.32 23.43
C SER A 236 27.50 26.28 23.75
N SER A 237 27.95 25.22 24.44
CA SER A 237 29.34 24.76 24.60
C SER A 237 29.29 23.44 25.40
N SER A 238 29.60 22.24 24.88
CA SER A 238 30.85 21.70 24.30
C SER A 238 31.81 21.07 25.33
N GLU A 239 32.22 19.83 25.03
CA GLU A 239 33.43 19.09 25.48
C GLU A 239 33.46 18.39 26.86
N GLU A 240 33.67 17.05 26.79
CA GLU A 240 34.63 16.14 27.46
C GLU A 240 35.06 16.38 28.95
N GLU A 241 35.41 15.39 29.79
CA GLU A 241 35.82 13.99 29.60
C GLU A 241 35.65 13.13 30.89
N SER A 242 35.32 11.84 30.75
CA SER A 242 35.66 10.68 31.63
C SER A 242 35.50 10.70 33.19
N LEU A 243 34.66 9.80 33.76
CA LEU A 243 35.08 8.55 34.46
C LEU A 243 33.97 7.87 35.32
N ALA A 244 33.90 6.53 35.19
CA ALA A 244 33.40 5.51 36.13
C ALA A 244 31.91 5.45 36.57
N GLY A 245 31.28 4.29 36.35
CA GLY A 245 30.22 3.77 37.26
C GLY A 245 29.04 3.02 36.62
N SER A 246 29.07 1.68 36.69
CA SER A 246 27.93 0.73 36.52
C SER A 246 27.23 0.64 35.15
N GLY A 247 27.08 -0.60 34.68
CA GLY A 247 26.50 -0.91 33.37
C GLY A 247 24.97 -0.94 33.36
N GLY A 248 24.38 -0.36 32.31
CA GLY A 248 23.00 -0.62 31.90
C GLY A 248 22.98 -1.67 30.78
N ASN A 249 22.47 -2.87 31.08
CA ASN A 249 22.20 -3.84 30.03
C ASN A 249 20.98 -3.39 29.22
N ARG A 250 21.25 -2.99 27.98
CA ARG A 250 20.28 -2.71 26.93
C ARG A 250 19.44 -3.97 26.67
N LEU A 251 18.12 -3.88 26.83
CA LEU A 251 17.21 -5.00 26.58
C LEU A 251 16.85 -5.06 25.09
N ASP A 252 17.69 -5.72 24.31
CA ASP A 252 17.36 -6.09 22.93
C ASP A 252 16.32 -7.22 22.94
N VAL A 253 15.05 -6.86 22.75
CA VAL A 253 13.93 -7.81 22.57
C VAL A 253 13.90 -8.22 21.09
N GLU A 254 14.84 -9.06 20.69
CA GLU A 254 14.78 -9.71 19.38
C GLU A 254 13.64 -10.74 19.35
N GLN A 255 12.81 -10.62 18.30
CA GLN A 255 11.97 -11.65 17.69
C GLN A 255 11.09 -12.50 18.63
N LEU A 256 9.90 -11.98 18.94
CA LEU A 256 8.68 -12.78 18.83
C LEU A 256 8.18 -12.74 17.38
N SER A 257 8.99 -13.28 16.48
CA SER A 257 8.53 -13.69 15.15
C SER A 257 7.79 -15.01 15.33
N LEU A 258 6.46 -14.99 15.22
CA LEU A 258 5.74 -16.18 14.79
C LEU A 258 6.13 -16.44 13.33
N GLU A 259 7.22 -17.17 13.13
CA GLU A 259 7.54 -17.74 11.82
C GLU A 259 6.40 -18.69 11.42
N SER A 260 5.67 -18.30 10.38
CA SER A 260 4.65 -19.15 9.77
C SER A 260 5.33 -20.27 9.00
N SER A 261 5.68 -21.36 9.71
CA SER A 261 5.96 -22.66 9.11
C SER A 261 4.66 -23.24 8.55
N GLU A 262 4.20 -22.71 7.40
CA GLU A 262 3.03 -23.18 6.66
C GLU A 262 3.43 -23.86 5.34
N ASP A 263 4.41 -24.77 5.38
CA ASP A 263 4.47 -25.88 4.43
C ASP A 263 3.57 -27.01 4.94
N GLY A 264 2.26 -26.88 4.68
CA GLY A 264 1.21 -27.72 5.22
C GLY A 264 0.14 -28.06 4.18
N ASN A 265 0.52 -28.83 3.16
CA ASN A 265 -0.40 -29.32 2.13
C ASN A 265 -1.47 -30.27 2.72
N PRO A 266 -2.79 -29.98 2.64
CA PRO A 266 -3.83 -30.85 3.16
C PRO A 266 -4.53 -31.63 2.04
N GLU A 267 -3.80 -32.45 1.27
CA GLU A 267 -4.43 -33.46 0.42
C GLU A 267 -4.57 -34.82 1.14
N ASN A 268 -5.79 -35.01 1.66
CA ASN A 268 -6.61 -36.20 1.48
C ASN A 268 -6.15 -37.54 2.11
N SER A 269 -6.87 -37.92 3.18
CA SER A 269 -7.40 -39.30 3.27
C SER A 269 -8.87 -39.29 3.69
N GLY A 270 -9.76 -39.56 2.73
CA GLY A 270 -11.20 -39.79 2.99
C GLY A 270 -11.47 -41.11 3.74
N LYS A 271 -12.72 -41.55 3.93
CA LYS A 271 -13.95 -41.24 3.18
C LYS A 271 -15.19 -41.45 4.05
N ARG A 272 -16.26 -40.69 3.79
CA ARG A 272 -17.54 -41.24 3.31
C ARG A 272 -18.37 -40.16 2.62
N SER A 273 -18.77 -40.45 1.38
CA SER A 273 -19.60 -39.60 0.52
C SER A 273 -21.02 -39.44 1.06
N ILE A 274 -21.72 -38.39 0.61
CA ILE A 274 -22.86 -38.50 -0.33
C ILE A 274 -22.88 -37.21 -1.18
N ASP A 275 -22.92 -37.33 -2.51
CA ASP A 275 -23.20 -36.22 -3.43
C ASP A 275 -24.70 -35.85 -3.41
N SER A 276 -25.04 -34.57 -3.62
CA SER A 276 -26.14 -34.20 -4.53
C SER A 276 -26.21 -32.69 -4.81
N ILE A 277 -26.25 -32.38 -6.10
CA ILE A 277 -26.66 -31.09 -6.66
C ILE A 277 -28.18 -30.94 -6.50
N SER A 278 -28.68 -29.74 -6.17
CA SER A 278 -29.93 -29.24 -6.77
C SER A 278 -30.09 -27.73 -6.59
N HIS A 279 -30.30 -27.04 -7.71
CA HIS A 279 -31.17 -25.87 -7.73
C HIS A 279 -32.58 -26.31 -7.30
N PHE A 280 -33.30 -25.50 -6.52
CA PHE A 280 -34.64 -25.02 -6.90
C PHE A 280 -35.14 -23.94 -5.91
N SER A 281 -35.74 -22.88 -6.45
CA SER A 281 -36.60 -21.96 -5.71
C SER A 281 -37.98 -22.59 -5.47
N MET A 282 -38.83 -21.89 -4.70
CA MET A 282 -40.31 -22.03 -4.49
C MET A 282 -40.69 -22.33 -3.01
N PRO A 283 -41.97 -22.20 -2.59
CA PRO A 283 -42.49 -20.91 -2.14
C PRO A 283 -43.24 -21.03 -0.80
N LEU A 284 -43.88 -19.96 -0.31
CA LEU A 284 -44.98 -20.07 0.64
C LEU A 284 -46.08 -19.06 0.33
N SER A 285 -47.32 -19.54 0.31
CA SER A 285 -48.54 -18.73 0.12
C SER A 285 -49.59 -19.17 1.13
N THR A 286 -50.22 -18.19 1.80
CA THR A 286 -51.55 -18.18 2.42
C THR A 286 -51.67 -16.82 3.13
N SER A 287 -52.74 -16.02 3.02
CA SER A 287 -54.00 -16.15 2.26
C SER A 287 -54.81 -14.84 2.30
N HIS A 288 -55.42 -14.41 1.17
CA HIS A 288 -56.46 -13.35 1.00
C HIS A 288 -56.09 -11.91 1.47
N VAL A 289 -56.49 -10.80 0.84
CA VAL A 289 -57.77 -10.41 0.19
C VAL A 289 -57.53 -9.62 -1.14
N SER A 290 -58.61 -9.38 -1.90
CA SER A 290 -58.74 -9.14 -3.36
C SER A 290 -58.54 -7.70 -3.92
N LEU A 291 -58.63 -7.63 -5.28
CA LEU A 291 -58.84 -6.50 -6.22
C LEU A 291 -57.55 -5.84 -6.81
N ALA A 292 -57.44 -5.48 -8.11
CA ALA A 292 -58.11 -5.87 -9.37
C ALA A 292 -57.35 -5.25 -10.59
N ASN A 293 -57.41 -5.87 -11.79
CA ASN A 293 -57.20 -5.26 -13.15
C ASN A 293 -55.79 -4.68 -13.52
N ASP A 294 -55.28 -4.58 -14.77
CA ASP A 294 -55.64 -5.02 -16.16
C ASP A 294 -54.29 -5.17 -16.96
N GLU A 295 -54.06 -6.25 -17.75
CA GLU A 295 -54.10 -6.39 -19.24
C GLU A 295 -52.80 -6.08 -20.06
N ASP A 296 -52.75 -6.69 -21.26
CA ASP A 296 -51.78 -6.65 -22.40
C ASP A 296 -50.32 -7.13 -22.23
N LEU A 297 -49.78 -8.18 -22.88
CA LEU A 297 -49.80 -8.70 -24.28
C LEU A 297 -49.00 -7.89 -25.33
N HIS A 298 -47.91 -8.48 -25.84
CA HIS A 298 -47.78 -8.80 -27.28
C HIS A 298 -46.63 -9.80 -27.58
N HIS A 299 -46.82 -10.63 -28.62
CA HIS A 299 -45.88 -11.67 -29.08
C HIS A 299 -45.01 -11.20 -30.28
N GLY A 300 -43.88 -11.88 -30.52
CA GLY A 300 -43.14 -11.77 -31.80
C GLY A 300 -41.95 -12.72 -31.95
N HIS A 301 -42.15 -13.91 -32.54
CA HIS A 301 -41.07 -14.84 -32.95
C HIS A 301 -40.76 -14.73 -34.45
N ASN A 302 -39.48 -14.84 -34.85
CA ASN A 302 -38.92 -15.94 -35.71
C ASN A 302 -37.71 -15.57 -36.64
N ARG A 303 -36.66 -16.40 -36.53
CA ARG A 303 -35.95 -17.13 -37.61
C ARG A 303 -34.88 -16.50 -38.55
N THR A 304 -33.65 -16.94 -38.28
CA THR A 304 -32.67 -17.64 -39.18
C THR A 304 -31.91 -16.98 -40.35
N SER A 305 -30.59 -17.22 -40.30
CA SER A 305 -29.67 -17.65 -41.38
C SER A 305 -29.29 -16.70 -42.53
N SER A 306 -28.01 -16.29 -42.60
CA SER A 306 -26.98 -16.96 -43.43
C SER A 306 -25.69 -16.13 -43.56
N ALA A 307 -24.53 -16.81 -43.65
CA ALA A 307 -23.27 -16.20 -44.12
C ALA A 307 -23.19 -16.24 -45.67
N PRO A 308 -22.23 -15.54 -46.28
CA PRO A 308 -21.19 -16.32 -46.96
C PRO A 308 -19.76 -15.74 -46.89
N THR A 309 -18.78 -16.61 -47.15
CA THR A 309 -17.35 -16.32 -47.37
C THR A 309 -17.10 -16.03 -48.86
N MET A 310 -16.03 -15.29 -49.23
CA MET A 310 -15.05 -15.72 -50.26
C MET A 310 -13.92 -14.71 -50.58
N LEU A 311 -12.72 -15.29 -50.77
CA LEU A 311 -11.63 -14.93 -51.70
C LEU A 311 -10.68 -13.74 -51.47
N SER A 312 -9.44 -14.00 -51.94
CA SER A 312 -8.17 -13.30 -51.64
C SER A 312 -7.64 -12.51 -52.84
N SER A 313 -6.58 -11.72 -52.64
CA SER A 313 -5.64 -11.32 -53.71
C SER A 313 -4.25 -11.04 -53.14
N ASP A 314 -3.23 -11.65 -53.74
CA ASP A 314 -1.80 -11.44 -53.44
C ASP A 314 -1.26 -10.20 -54.17
N SER A 315 -0.24 -9.56 -53.60
CA SER A 315 0.84 -8.92 -54.37
C SER A 315 2.14 -8.88 -53.57
N LYS A 316 3.24 -9.34 -54.20
CA LYS A 316 4.56 -9.62 -53.61
C LYS A 316 5.63 -8.68 -54.24
N LEU A 317 6.91 -8.90 -53.88
CA LEU A 317 8.17 -8.27 -54.38
C LEU A 317 8.66 -7.10 -53.50
N THR A 318 9.96 -6.94 -53.16
CA THR A 318 11.19 -7.69 -53.52
C THR A 318 12.38 -7.31 -52.61
N HIS A 319 13.25 -8.28 -52.26
CA HIS A 319 14.74 -8.25 -52.11
C HIS A 319 15.41 -7.13 -51.25
N VAL A 320 16.58 -7.35 -50.61
CA VAL A 320 17.83 -7.93 -51.13
C VAL A 320 18.53 -8.90 -50.13
N ASN A 321 19.32 -9.83 -50.68
CA ASN A 321 20.13 -10.85 -49.98
C ASN A 321 21.54 -10.35 -49.61
N ALA A 322 22.22 -11.09 -48.71
CA ALA A 322 23.59 -11.64 -48.87
C ALA A 322 23.87 -12.51 -47.62
N GLU A 323 23.99 -13.84 -47.72
CA GLU A 323 25.19 -14.64 -48.09
C GLU A 323 26.24 -14.69 -46.97
N ASP A 324 26.99 -15.77 -46.72
CA ASP A 324 26.92 -17.23 -47.00
C ASP A 324 27.82 -17.87 -45.90
N ASP A 325 27.69 -19.09 -45.41
CA ASP A 325 28.11 -20.40 -45.94
C ASP A 325 28.00 -21.35 -44.71
N GLY A 326 27.83 -22.67 -44.78
CA GLY A 326 27.94 -23.59 -45.90
C GLY A 326 28.67 -24.86 -45.46
N ASN A 327 27.94 -25.96 -45.18
CA ASN A 327 28.13 -27.25 -45.88
C ASN A 327 27.20 -28.38 -45.38
N ALA A 328 26.84 -29.24 -46.32
CA ALA A 328 26.06 -30.46 -46.11
C ALA A 328 26.89 -31.72 -46.39
N MET A 329 26.45 -32.89 -45.93
CA MET A 329 26.50 -34.11 -46.75
C MET A 329 25.53 -35.20 -46.25
N SER A 330 24.79 -35.83 -47.17
CA SER A 330 23.98 -37.04 -46.95
C SER A 330 24.87 -38.31 -47.11
N SER A 331 24.52 -39.53 -46.69
CA SER A 331 23.35 -40.33 -47.16
C SER A 331 23.40 -41.78 -46.64
N SER A 332 22.30 -42.53 -46.87
CA SER A 332 22.21 -44.00 -47.05
C SER A 332 22.11 -44.91 -45.79
N ALA A 333 21.50 -46.11 -45.79
CA ALA A 333 20.47 -46.75 -46.65
C ALA A 333 19.92 -48.03 -45.94
N ALA A 334 18.81 -48.60 -46.47
CA ALA A 334 17.87 -49.58 -45.88
C ALA A 334 18.33 -51.03 -45.51
N GLY A 335 17.46 -51.69 -44.71
CA GLY A 335 17.24 -53.16 -44.56
C GLY A 335 15.96 -53.39 -43.74
N VAL A 336 14.82 -53.96 -44.22
CA VAL A 336 14.50 -55.35 -44.64
C VAL A 336 14.60 -56.33 -43.43
N SER A 337 13.60 -57.12 -42.97
CA SER A 337 12.51 -57.89 -43.64
C SER A 337 11.43 -58.51 -42.70
N VAL A 338 10.22 -58.83 -43.25
CA VAL A 338 9.35 -60.04 -43.03
C VAL A 338 8.42 -60.22 -41.77
N SER A 339 7.16 -59.80 -41.93
CA SER A 339 5.80 -60.44 -41.80
C SER A 339 5.42 -61.74 -41.00
N SER A 340 4.21 -61.67 -40.38
CA SER A 340 3.12 -62.71 -40.17
C SER A 340 3.30 -63.83 -39.12
N VAL A 341 2.27 -64.51 -38.52
CA VAL A 341 0.79 -64.61 -38.71
C VAL A 341 0.03 -64.84 -37.35
N GLU A 342 -1.30 -65.05 -37.39
CA GLU A 342 -2.31 -65.14 -36.29
C GLU A 342 -2.42 -66.49 -35.51
N ALA A 343 -3.14 -66.53 -34.36
CA ALA A 343 -4.41 -67.30 -34.16
C ALA A 343 -4.78 -67.83 -32.72
N VAL A 344 -5.86 -67.27 -32.14
CA VAL A 344 -7.08 -67.84 -31.43
C VAL A 344 -7.04 -68.99 -30.35
N ALA A 345 -8.03 -68.91 -29.41
CA ALA A 345 -8.68 -69.95 -28.56
C ALA A 345 -7.99 -70.35 -27.22
N SER A 346 -8.52 -70.02 -26.01
CA SER A 346 -9.70 -70.55 -25.25
C SER A 346 -9.52 -72.01 -24.75
N ASP A 347 -9.75 -72.37 -23.49
CA ASP A 347 -11.08 -72.46 -22.82
C ASP A 347 -10.97 -72.95 -21.33
N SER A 348 -12.11 -72.90 -20.59
CA SER A 348 -12.55 -73.83 -19.51
C SER A 348 -12.02 -73.74 -18.05
N THR A 349 -12.93 -73.28 -17.17
CA THR A 349 -13.14 -73.55 -15.72
C THR A 349 -13.68 -75.00 -15.46
N PRO A 350 -14.13 -75.44 -14.25
CA PRO A 350 -14.19 -74.88 -12.87
C PRO A 350 -13.39 -75.79 -11.88
N PRO A 351 -13.92 -76.56 -10.89
CA PRO A 351 -14.87 -76.35 -9.74
C PRO A 351 -14.18 -76.57 -8.35
N SER A 352 -14.83 -76.68 -7.17
CA SER A 352 -15.97 -75.99 -6.51
C SER A 352 -16.12 -76.55 -5.06
N TYR A 353 -16.77 -75.81 -4.14
CA TYR A 353 -17.24 -76.21 -2.80
C TYR A 353 -16.18 -76.53 -1.70
N ALA A 354 -16.45 -76.44 -0.38
CA ALA A 354 -17.32 -75.57 0.45
C ALA A 354 -17.12 -75.93 1.97
N VAL A 355 -17.78 -75.19 2.88
CA VAL A 355 -18.23 -75.59 4.25
C VAL A 355 -17.35 -75.31 5.50
N ALA A 356 -18.04 -74.71 6.49
CA ALA A 356 -17.88 -74.74 7.97
C ALA A 356 -16.75 -73.98 8.71
N ALA A 357 -17.17 -72.87 9.34
CA ALA A 357 -17.25 -72.64 10.80
C ALA A 357 -16.11 -73.09 11.75
N GLY A 358 -15.58 -72.12 12.53
CA GLY A 358 -14.73 -72.40 13.70
C GLY A 358 -14.23 -71.14 14.42
N THR A 359 -14.61 -70.97 15.68
CA THR A 359 -14.36 -69.84 16.58
C THR A 359 -12.86 -69.54 16.88
N ARG A 360 -12.55 -68.26 17.18
CA ARG A 360 -11.33 -67.68 17.83
C ARG A 360 -10.71 -68.53 18.98
N PRO A 361 -9.44 -68.29 19.47
CA PRO A 361 -8.58 -67.08 19.35
C PRO A 361 -7.05 -67.29 19.09
N SER A 362 -6.30 -66.16 18.98
CA SER A 362 -4.85 -65.83 19.23
C SER A 362 -3.80 -66.94 19.59
N PRO A 363 -2.45 -66.75 19.37
CA PRO A 363 -1.74 -65.46 19.21
C PRO A 363 -0.47 -65.37 18.28
N SER A 364 -0.04 -64.13 18.04
CA SER A 364 1.35 -63.58 17.97
C SER A 364 2.55 -64.26 17.25
N MET A 365 3.34 -63.39 16.62
CA MET A 365 4.79 -63.45 16.27
C MET A 365 5.26 -64.29 15.07
N TRP A 366 5.87 -63.57 14.12
CA TRP A 366 7.16 -63.98 13.54
C TRP A 366 8.22 -62.92 13.84
N ARG A 367 9.31 -63.35 14.48
CA ARG A 367 10.58 -62.63 14.63
C ARG A 367 11.66 -63.50 13.99
N ARG A 368 12.53 -62.91 13.16
CA ARG A 368 13.98 -63.18 13.13
C ARG A 368 14.68 -61.86 12.82
N SER A 369 15.52 -61.30 13.70
CA SER A 369 16.77 -61.79 14.32
C SER A 369 17.94 -61.70 13.33
N SER A 370 18.89 -60.77 13.53
CA SER A 370 20.06 -60.83 14.45
C SER A 370 21.26 -61.55 13.80
N GLU A 371 22.52 -61.45 14.21
CA GLU A 371 23.24 -60.66 15.25
C GLU A 371 24.35 -59.84 14.53
N ALA A 372 25.26 -59.04 15.12
CA ALA A 372 25.64 -58.70 16.51
C ALA A 372 26.18 -57.23 16.52
N PHE A 373 26.89 -56.64 17.50
CA PHE A 373 27.39 -57.01 18.83
C PHE A 373 27.46 -55.70 19.69
N VAL A 374 27.70 -55.74 21.00
CA VAL A 374 27.82 -54.55 21.89
C VAL A 374 28.95 -54.74 22.92
N PRO A 375 29.60 -53.70 23.50
CA PRO A 375 29.01 -53.07 24.70
C PRO A 375 29.41 -51.60 24.99
N ARG A 376 28.44 -50.75 25.36
CA ARG A 376 28.46 -50.00 26.64
C ARG A 376 27.13 -49.32 26.92
N ILE A 377 26.65 -49.47 28.15
CA ILE A 377 25.47 -48.79 28.67
C ILE A 377 25.88 -47.37 29.07
N VAL A 378 25.19 -46.36 28.54
CA VAL A 378 25.04 -45.06 29.17
C VAL A 378 23.54 -44.80 29.31
N SER A 379 23.02 -44.99 30.52
CA SER A 379 21.67 -44.56 30.88
C SER A 379 21.69 -43.09 31.26
N SER A 380 20.89 -42.26 30.58
CA SER A 380 20.70 -40.83 30.84
C SER A 380 19.34 -40.39 30.24
N PRO A 381 18.63 -39.43 30.83
CA PRO A 381 17.86 -39.75 32.04
C PRO A 381 16.40 -39.24 31.97
N SER A 382 15.42 -40.14 31.89
CA SER A 382 13.99 -39.79 32.04
C SER A 382 13.56 -39.49 33.49
N VAL A 383 14.50 -39.57 34.44
CA VAL A 383 14.28 -39.25 35.86
C VAL A 383 14.64 -37.78 36.19
N GLY A 384 15.57 -37.17 35.43
CA GLY A 384 16.01 -35.79 35.67
C GLY A 384 14.90 -34.77 35.46
N THR A 385 14.32 -34.74 34.25
CA THR A 385 13.24 -33.82 33.87
C THR A 385 12.05 -33.84 34.81
N ARG A 386 11.72 -34.98 35.44
CA ARG A 386 10.61 -35.07 36.38
C ARG A 386 10.94 -34.48 37.77
N ALA A 387 12.19 -34.55 38.19
CA ALA A 387 12.66 -33.86 39.40
C ALA A 387 12.76 -32.35 39.16
N ASP A 388 13.25 -31.94 37.99
CA ASP A 388 13.37 -30.54 37.59
C ASP A 388 11.98 -29.85 37.53
N ILE A 389 10.98 -30.52 36.93
CA ILE A 389 9.58 -30.03 36.93
C ILE A 389 9.02 -29.88 38.35
N ALA A 390 9.31 -30.82 39.26
CA ALA A 390 8.82 -30.75 40.64
C ALA A 390 9.46 -29.59 41.44
N LEU A 391 10.73 -29.26 41.16
CA LEU A 391 11.41 -28.09 41.73
C LEU A 391 10.80 -26.79 41.20
N VAL A 392 10.53 -26.70 39.89
CA VAL A 392 9.83 -25.56 39.29
C VAL A 392 8.41 -25.44 39.85
N GLU A 393 7.69 -26.53 40.06
CA GLU A 393 6.35 -26.52 40.65
C GLU A 393 6.36 -25.94 42.07
N GLU A 394 7.32 -26.33 42.91
CA GLU A 394 7.45 -25.79 44.27
C GLU A 394 7.87 -24.31 44.28
N GLN A 395 8.80 -23.91 43.40
CA GLN A 395 9.15 -22.50 43.16
C GLN A 395 7.91 -21.70 42.76
N VAL A 396 7.15 -22.17 41.78
CA VAL A 396 5.93 -21.52 41.29
C VAL A 396 4.85 -21.43 42.38
N ARG A 397 4.66 -22.45 43.22
CA ARG A 397 3.73 -22.37 44.37
C ARG A 397 4.12 -21.26 45.34
N LYS A 398 5.42 -21.12 45.65
CA LYS A 398 5.91 -20.02 46.49
C LYS A 398 5.64 -18.65 45.85
N LEU A 399 5.85 -18.52 44.54
CA LEU A 399 5.53 -17.28 43.80
C LEU A 399 4.02 -17.00 43.81
N VAL A 400 3.18 -18.02 43.69
CA VAL A 400 1.72 -17.92 43.79
C VAL A 400 1.26 -17.46 45.18
N GLU A 401 1.90 -17.88 46.27
CA GLU A 401 1.63 -17.31 47.60
C GLU A 401 2.09 -15.84 47.70
N ASN A 402 3.27 -15.49 47.15
CA ASN A 402 3.74 -14.10 47.12
C ASN A 402 2.80 -13.18 46.30
N LEU A 403 2.16 -13.67 45.23
CA LEU A 403 1.16 -12.90 44.47
C LEU A 403 -0.11 -12.58 45.29
N LYS A 404 -0.43 -13.37 46.33
CA LYS A 404 -1.58 -13.14 47.22
C LYS A 404 -1.27 -12.16 48.35
N ASP A 405 0.00 -11.85 48.60
CA ASP A 405 0.40 -10.94 49.66
C ASP A 405 -0.09 -9.51 49.36
N THR A 406 -0.29 -8.71 50.41
CA THR A 406 -0.63 -7.28 50.29
C THR A 406 0.55 -6.40 49.91
N SER A 407 1.79 -6.90 50.04
CA SER A 407 3.01 -6.18 49.70
C SER A 407 3.19 -6.07 48.18
N ILE A 408 3.11 -4.85 47.66
CA ILE A 408 3.36 -4.54 46.25
C ILE A 408 4.76 -4.98 45.82
N ASP A 409 5.76 -4.91 46.72
CA ASP A 409 7.12 -5.34 46.40
C ASP A 409 7.20 -6.86 46.16
N LEU A 410 6.52 -7.66 47.00
CA LEU A 410 6.44 -9.12 46.81
C LEU A 410 5.63 -9.50 45.55
N GLN A 411 4.53 -8.79 45.29
CA GLN A 411 3.77 -8.96 44.04
C GLN A 411 4.61 -8.62 42.81
N ARG A 412 5.43 -7.56 42.87
CA ARG A 412 6.30 -7.10 41.78
C ARG A 412 7.42 -8.10 41.49
N GLU A 413 8.08 -8.60 42.53
CA GLU A 413 9.08 -9.66 42.40
C GLU A 413 8.48 -10.95 41.85
N ALA A 414 7.35 -11.42 42.43
CA ALA A 414 6.72 -12.67 42.02
C ALA A 414 6.16 -12.62 40.60
N SER A 415 5.53 -11.52 40.20
CA SER A 415 5.04 -11.33 38.82
C SER A 415 6.18 -11.23 37.81
N ALA A 416 7.31 -10.58 38.16
CA ALA A 416 8.51 -10.55 37.33
C ALA A 416 9.12 -11.95 37.15
N GLU A 417 9.22 -12.75 38.22
CA GLU A 417 9.78 -14.09 38.16
C GLU A 417 8.87 -15.05 37.36
N ILE A 418 7.55 -14.96 37.54
CA ILE A 418 6.58 -15.71 36.72
C ILE A 418 6.65 -15.31 35.24
N ARG A 419 6.76 -14.00 34.94
CA ARG A 419 6.98 -13.47 33.57
C ARG A 419 8.22 -14.11 32.92
N LEU A 420 9.32 -14.24 33.67
CA LEU A 420 10.56 -14.86 33.20
C LEU A 420 10.44 -16.38 33.03
N LEU A 421 9.91 -17.10 34.02
CA LEU A 421 9.71 -18.55 33.97
C LEU A 421 8.82 -18.98 32.80
N ALA A 422 7.78 -18.19 32.50
CA ALA A 422 6.88 -18.42 31.37
C ALA A 422 7.49 -18.07 30.01
N LYS A 423 8.59 -17.31 29.92
CA LYS A 423 9.07 -16.70 28.66
C LYS A 423 9.44 -17.74 27.59
N HIS A 424 10.16 -18.80 27.97
CA HIS A 424 10.83 -19.70 27.03
C HIS A 424 10.48 -21.18 27.16
N ASN A 425 9.98 -21.65 28.32
CA ASN A 425 9.75 -23.08 28.56
C ASN A 425 8.24 -23.41 28.56
N MET A 426 7.82 -24.38 27.73
CA MET A 426 6.41 -24.80 27.64
C MET A 426 5.92 -25.56 28.89
N ASP A 427 6.77 -26.38 29.51
CA ASP A 427 6.41 -27.10 30.74
C ASP A 427 6.19 -26.10 31.88
N ASN A 428 7.04 -25.07 31.99
CA ASN A 428 6.85 -23.97 32.95
C ASN A 428 5.49 -23.27 32.76
N ARG A 429 5.09 -22.98 31.51
CA ARG A 429 3.79 -22.35 31.22
C ARG A 429 2.62 -23.22 31.72
N ILE A 430 2.73 -24.54 31.61
CA ILE A 430 1.71 -25.49 32.08
C ILE A 430 1.72 -25.56 33.62
N VAL A 431 2.89 -25.65 34.25
CA VAL A 431 3.06 -25.67 35.71
C VAL A 431 2.50 -24.40 36.36
N ILE A 432 2.80 -23.22 35.81
CA ILE A 432 2.30 -21.92 36.28
C ILE A 432 0.76 -21.86 36.22
N ALA A 433 0.16 -22.35 35.14
CA ALA A 433 -1.30 -22.45 35.02
C ALA A 433 -1.90 -23.41 36.05
N ASN A 434 -1.33 -24.62 36.19
CA ASN A 434 -1.80 -25.65 37.11
C ASN A 434 -1.67 -25.25 38.59
N CYS A 435 -0.68 -24.43 38.95
CA CYS A 435 -0.54 -23.85 40.30
C CYS A 435 -1.54 -22.72 40.59
N GLY A 436 -2.44 -22.38 39.65
CA GLY A 436 -3.50 -21.41 39.86
C GLY A 436 -3.10 -19.95 39.66
N ALA A 437 -1.89 -19.67 39.15
CA ALA A 437 -1.38 -18.30 39.00
C ALA A 437 -2.25 -17.41 38.10
N ILE A 438 -2.95 -18.00 37.12
CA ILE A 438 -3.71 -17.24 36.10
C ILE A 438 -4.73 -16.27 36.72
N ASN A 439 -5.54 -16.70 37.70
CA ASN A 439 -6.55 -15.81 38.30
C ASN A 439 -5.88 -14.63 39.02
N LEU A 440 -4.82 -14.89 39.79
CA LEU A 440 -4.08 -13.85 40.51
C LEU A 440 -3.41 -12.86 39.53
N LEU A 441 -2.84 -13.34 38.43
CA LEU A 441 -2.29 -12.47 37.39
C LEU A 441 -3.38 -11.62 36.72
N VAL A 442 -4.59 -12.16 36.54
CA VAL A 442 -5.75 -11.42 36.01
C VAL A 442 -6.22 -10.34 37.00
N ASP A 443 -6.27 -10.63 38.29
CA ASP A 443 -6.61 -9.64 39.32
C ASP A 443 -5.57 -8.50 39.35
N LEU A 444 -4.28 -8.83 39.24
CA LEU A 444 -3.18 -7.86 39.22
C LEU A 444 -3.14 -6.98 37.96
N LEU A 445 -3.91 -7.29 36.90
CA LEU A 445 -4.10 -6.37 35.77
C LEU A 445 -4.80 -5.06 36.18
N ARG A 446 -5.49 -5.03 37.33
CA ARG A 446 -6.07 -3.81 37.92
C ARG A 446 -5.18 -3.17 39.00
N SER A 447 -3.92 -3.59 39.13
CA SER A 447 -2.98 -2.96 40.06
C SER A 447 -2.71 -1.50 39.67
N MET A 448 -2.61 -0.63 40.69
CA MET A 448 -2.18 0.76 40.52
C MET A 448 -0.65 0.88 40.40
N ASP A 449 0.11 -0.19 40.72
CA ASP A 449 1.54 -0.25 40.45
C ASP A 449 1.76 -0.67 38.98
N GLN A 450 2.34 0.26 38.22
CA GLN A 450 2.56 0.11 36.78
C GLN A 450 3.45 -1.11 36.45
N GLN A 451 4.42 -1.42 37.29
CA GLN A 451 5.36 -2.52 37.05
C GLN A 451 4.74 -3.88 37.38
N VAL A 452 3.90 -3.97 38.42
CA VAL A 452 3.06 -5.15 38.70
C VAL A 452 2.07 -5.40 37.55
N GLN A 453 1.35 -4.37 37.09
CA GLN A 453 0.40 -4.49 35.98
C GLN A 453 1.11 -4.95 34.68
N GLU A 454 2.25 -4.35 34.35
CA GLU A 454 3.03 -4.70 33.16
C GLU A 454 3.62 -6.12 33.23
N ASN A 455 4.14 -6.53 34.40
CA ASN A 455 4.61 -7.90 34.60
C ASN A 455 3.47 -8.90 34.50
N ALA A 456 2.30 -8.61 35.08
CA ALA A 456 1.14 -9.47 35.03
C ALA A 456 0.60 -9.67 33.60
N VAL A 457 0.45 -8.60 32.81
CA VAL A 457 0.01 -8.74 31.40
C VAL A 457 1.05 -9.45 30.55
N THR A 458 2.35 -9.22 30.79
CA THR A 458 3.42 -9.92 30.04
C THR A 458 3.51 -11.41 30.43
N ALA A 459 3.27 -11.74 31.69
CA ALA A 459 3.14 -13.13 32.15
C ALA A 459 1.94 -13.82 31.47
N LEU A 460 0.76 -13.17 31.43
CA LEU A 460 -0.41 -13.71 30.72
C LEU A 460 -0.19 -13.86 29.22
N LEU A 461 0.48 -12.90 28.56
CA LEU A 461 0.91 -13.03 27.17
C LEU A 461 1.76 -14.28 26.97
N ASN A 462 2.80 -14.46 27.78
CA ASN A 462 3.67 -15.63 27.72
C ASN A 462 2.90 -16.93 27.98
N LEU A 463 2.01 -16.96 28.97
CA LEU A 463 1.17 -18.14 29.25
C LEU A 463 0.22 -18.46 28.10
N SER A 464 -0.31 -17.44 27.42
CA SER A 464 -1.24 -17.59 26.29
C SER A 464 -0.63 -18.23 25.05
N ILE A 465 0.70 -18.38 24.95
CA ILE A 465 1.34 -19.08 23.82
C ILE A 465 0.94 -20.56 23.81
N ASN A 466 0.57 -21.15 24.95
CA ASN A 466 0.07 -22.53 25.04
C ASN A 466 -1.46 -22.58 24.90
N ASP A 467 -1.98 -23.43 24.01
CA ASP A 467 -3.42 -23.53 23.72
C ASP A 467 -4.30 -23.94 24.91
N ASN A 468 -3.83 -24.84 25.77
CA ASN A 468 -4.56 -25.23 26.99
C ASN A 468 -4.70 -24.03 27.93
N ASN A 469 -3.66 -23.19 28.02
CA ASN A 469 -3.66 -21.98 28.83
C ASN A 469 -4.56 -20.89 28.26
N LYS A 470 -4.71 -20.75 26.92
CA LYS A 470 -5.65 -19.79 26.32
C LYS A 470 -7.08 -19.98 26.85
N SER A 471 -7.50 -21.24 26.99
CA SER A 471 -8.80 -21.59 27.56
C SER A 471 -8.88 -21.24 29.05
N ALA A 472 -7.84 -21.54 29.82
CA ALA A 472 -7.79 -21.18 31.25
C ALA A 472 -7.81 -19.66 31.49
N ILE A 473 -7.06 -18.88 30.71
CA ILE A 473 -7.05 -17.40 30.77
C ILE A 473 -8.41 -16.82 30.40
N ALA A 474 -9.07 -17.34 29.36
CA ALA A 474 -10.42 -16.91 28.98
C ALA A 474 -11.46 -17.23 30.07
N ASN A 475 -11.37 -18.41 30.70
CA ASN A 475 -12.25 -18.83 31.79
C ASN A 475 -12.01 -18.06 33.09
N ALA A 476 -10.82 -17.48 33.28
CA ALA A 476 -10.51 -16.52 34.36
C ALA A 476 -11.10 -15.11 34.12
N ASN A 477 -11.97 -14.94 33.12
CA ASN A 477 -12.59 -13.66 32.74
C ASN A 477 -11.59 -12.54 32.38
N ALA A 478 -10.41 -12.90 31.85
CA ALA A 478 -9.32 -11.97 31.59
C ALA A 478 -9.62 -10.85 30.56
N ILE A 479 -10.69 -10.97 29.76
CA ILE A 479 -10.99 -10.02 28.67
C ILE A 479 -11.19 -8.58 29.20
N GLU A 480 -12.05 -8.38 30.20
CA GLU A 480 -12.34 -7.05 30.76
C GLU A 480 -11.11 -6.42 31.47
N PRO A 481 -10.34 -7.15 32.30
CA PRO A 481 -9.07 -6.64 32.84
C PRO A 481 -8.00 -6.35 31.76
N LEU A 482 -7.93 -7.12 30.66
CA LEU A 482 -7.01 -6.82 29.55
C LEU A 482 -7.40 -5.53 28.82
N ILE A 483 -8.69 -5.30 28.59
CA ILE A 483 -9.20 -4.05 27.99
C ILE A 483 -8.85 -2.86 28.89
N HIS A 484 -9.01 -2.99 30.20
CA HIS A 484 -8.59 -1.96 31.15
C HIS A 484 -7.09 -1.62 31.03
N VAL A 485 -6.20 -2.62 30.92
CA VAL A 485 -4.76 -2.37 30.68
C VAL A 485 -4.50 -1.70 29.33
N LEU A 486 -5.28 -2.04 28.29
CA LEU A 486 -5.18 -1.42 26.96
C LEU A 486 -5.59 0.07 26.99
N GLU A 487 -6.51 0.44 27.89
CA GLU A 487 -6.95 1.82 28.13
C GLU A 487 -5.97 2.61 29.02
N THR A 488 -5.51 2.05 30.14
CA THR A 488 -4.80 2.82 31.20
C THR A 488 -3.32 2.51 31.38
N GLY A 489 -2.81 1.42 30.78
CA GLY A 489 -1.45 0.92 31.05
C GLY A 489 -0.30 1.72 30.42
N SER A 490 0.93 1.30 30.74
CA SER A 490 2.15 1.74 30.04
C SER A 490 2.10 1.41 28.54
N ALA A 491 2.96 2.02 27.72
CA ALA A 491 3.06 1.66 26.30
C ALA A 491 3.31 0.15 26.10
N GLU A 492 4.26 -0.42 26.86
CA GLU A 492 4.55 -1.86 26.84
C GLU A 492 3.36 -2.70 27.36
N ALA A 493 2.67 -2.27 28.42
CA ALA A 493 1.51 -2.98 28.93
C ALA A 493 0.34 -2.98 27.94
N LYS A 494 0.12 -1.88 27.21
CA LYS A 494 -0.88 -1.78 26.13
C LYS A 494 -0.54 -2.69 24.94
N GLU A 495 0.72 -2.68 24.50
CA GLU A 495 1.25 -3.61 23.49
C GLU A 495 1.01 -5.07 23.88
N ASN A 496 1.44 -5.45 25.09
CA ASN A 496 1.31 -6.81 25.60
C ASN A 496 -0.17 -7.21 25.82
N SER A 497 -1.05 -6.26 26.17
CA SER A 497 -2.50 -6.50 26.26
C SER A 497 -3.11 -6.77 24.89
N ALA A 498 -2.81 -5.93 23.88
CA ALA A 498 -3.28 -6.14 22.51
C ALA A 498 -2.80 -7.48 21.93
N ALA A 499 -1.54 -7.85 22.17
CA ALA A 499 -0.99 -9.14 21.78
C ALA A 499 -1.67 -10.33 22.51
N THR A 500 -2.04 -10.16 23.79
CA THR A 500 -2.78 -11.18 24.56
C THR A 500 -4.21 -11.34 24.04
N LEU A 501 -4.91 -10.23 23.78
CA LEU A 501 -6.25 -10.25 23.16
C LEU A 501 -6.22 -10.91 21.77
N PHE A 502 -5.20 -10.64 20.96
CA PHE A 502 -4.97 -11.37 19.70
C PHE A 502 -4.83 -12.88 19.94
N SER A 503 -3.92 -13.30 20.83
CA SER A 503 -3.69 -14.71 21.17
C SER A 503 -4.97 -15.44 21.61
N LEU A 504 -5.79 -14.78 22.45
CA LEU A 504 -7.07 -15.30 22.92
C LEU A 504 -8.16 -15.35 21.83
N SER A 505 -8.14 -14.40 20.88
CA SER A 505 -9.14 -14.30 19.78
C SER A 505 -9.05 -15.40 18.72
N VAL A 506 -7.99 -16.22 18.75
CA VAL A 506 -7.85 -17.42 17.90
C VAL A 506 -9.01 -18.41 18.12
N MET A 507 -9.58 -18.43 19.33
CA MET A 507 -10.79 -19.21 19.64
C MET A 507 -12.05 -18.42 19.27
N GLU A 508 -12.98 -19.03 18.53
CA GLU A 508 -14.15 -18.32 17.96
C GLU A 508 -15.04 -17.68 19.04
N ASP A 509 -15.34 -18.41 20.13
CA ASP A 509 -16.13 -17.90 21.26
C ASP A 509 -15.50 -16.63 21.87
N ASN A 510 -14.17 -16.55 21.92
CA ASN A 510 -13.47 -15.37 22.42
C ASN A 510 -13.49 -14.22 21.43
N LYS A 511 -13.43 -14.49 20.12
CA LYS A 511 -13.51 -13.47 19.06
C LYS A 511 -14.82 -12.68 19.15
N ILE A 512 -15.91 -13.36 19.48
CA ILE A 512 -17.23 -12.75 19.73
C ILE A 512 -17.23 -11.97 21.06
N LYS A 513 -16.76 -12.59 22.16
CA LYS A 513 -16.71 -11.94 23.48
C LYS A 513 -15.87 -10.66 23.48
N ILE A 514 -14.66 -10.69 22.92
CA ILE A 514 -13.74 -9.54 22.82
C ILE A 514 -14.39 -8.39 22.03
N GLY A 515 -15.05 -8.71 20.90
CA GLY A 515 -15.77 -7.72 20.11
C GLY A 515 -16.96 -7.07 20.83
N ASN A 516 -17.66 -7.83 21.68
CA ASN A 516 -18.79 -7.35 22.47
C ASN A 516 -18.38 -6.63 23.77
N SER A 517 -17.17 -6.87 24.28
CA SER A 517 -16.62 -6.25 25.51
C SER A 517 -16.08 -4.83 25.29
N GLY A 518 -16.26 -4.23 24.10
CA GLY A 518 -15.78 -2.87 23.81
C GLY A 518 -14.30 -2.74 23.45
N ALA A 519 -13.54 -3.85 23.37
CA ALA A 519 -12.10 -3.87 23.07
C ALA A 519 -11.70 -3.17 21.76
N ILE A 520 -12.64 -3.00 20.83
CA ILE A 520 -12.38 -2.45 19.50
C ILE A 520 -11.91 -0.99 19.54
N GLN A 521 -12.50 -0.12 20.37
CA GLN A 521 -12.07 1.29 20.40
C GLN A 521 -10.65 1.45 20.96
N PRO A 522 -10.28 0.86 22.12
CA PRO A 522 -8.89 0.94 22.61
C PRO A 522 -7.86 0.30 21.67
N LEU A 523 -8.24 -0.74 20.91
CA LEU A 523 -7.37 -1.30 19.85
C LEU A 523 -7.16 -0.31 18.70
N VAL A 524 -8.19 0.43 18.28
CA VAL A 524 -8.05 1.46 17.23
C VAL A 524 -7.29 2.69 17.74
N ASP A 525 -7.46 3.06 19.00
CA ASP A 525 -6.68 4.14 19.61
C ASP A 525 -5.19 3.79 19.69
N LEU A 526 -4.84 2.52 19.95
CA LEU A 526 -3.48 2.00 19.88
C LEU A 526 -2.96 1.92 18.43
N LEU A 527 -3.83 1.58 17.46
CA LEU A 527 -3.50 1.58 16.03
C LEU A 527 -3.11 2.99 15.53
N GLY A 528 -3.78 4.02 16.02
CA GLY A 528 -3.49 5.41 15.68
C GLY A 528 -2.29 6.00 16.43
N ASN A 529 -2.26 5.83 17.75
CA ASN A 529 -1.38 6.59 18.66
C ASN A 529 -0.28 5.75 19.31
N GLY A 530 -0.24 4.44 19.07
CA GLY A 530 0.75 3.53 19.65
C GLY A 530 2.15 3.64 19.03
N THR A 531 3.11 2.99 19.67
CA THR A 531 4.45 2.72 19.11
C THR A 531 4.34 1.88 17.83
N PRO A 532 5.38 1.77 16.99
CA PRO A 532 5.36 0.86 15.83
C PRO A 532 4.99 -0.59 16.20
N ARG A 533 5.41 -1.06 17.38
CA ARG A 533 5.00 -2.35 17.94
C ARG A 533 3.52 -2.37 18.32
N GLY A 534 3.04 -1.36 19.05
CA GLY A 534 1.62 -1.25 19.43
C GLY A 534 0.69 -1.21 18.22
N LYS A 535 1.07 -0.49 17.15
CA LYS A 535 0.33 -0.48 15.89
C LYS A 535 0.31 -1.86 15.22
N LYS A 536 1.42 -2.59 15.24
CA LYS A 536 1.51 -3.97 14.73
C LYS A 536 0.62 -4.93 15.51
N ASP A 537 0.68 -4.89 16.84
CA ASP A 537 -0.08 -5.78 17.72
C ASP A 537 -1.60 -5.46 17.62
N ALA A 538 -1.97 -4.17 17.60
CA ALA A 538 -3.34 -3.72 17.34
C ALA A 538 -3.87 -4.16 15.96
N ALA A 539 -3.12 -3.94 14.88
CA ALA A 539 -3.51 -4.35 13.54
C ALA A 539 -3.71 -5.88 13.43
N THR A 540 -2.87 -6.65 14.13
CA THR A 540 -2.94 -8.11 14.15
C THR A 540 -4.15 -8.62 14.95
N ALA A 541 -4.46 -7.99 16.09
CA ALA A 541 -5.70 -8.25 16.83
C ALA A 541 -6.95 -7.91 16.00
N LEU A 542 -6.99 -6.71 15.40
CA LEU A 542 -8.09 -6.26 14.55
C LEU A 542 -8.27 -7.15 13.30
N PHE A 543 -7.18 -7.64 12.70
CA PHE A 543 -7.26 -8.63 11.61
C PHE A 543 -8.04 -9.87 12.03
N ASN A 544 -7.65 -10.52 13.13
CA ASN A 544 -8.30 -11.77 13.53
C ASN A 544 -9.74 -11.54 14.05
N LEU A 545 -10.01 -10.40 14.70
CA LEU A 545 -11.36 -9.99 15.11
C LEU A 545 -12.27 -9.69 13.90
N SER A 546 -11.73 -9.09 12.82
CA SER A 546 -12.47 -8.72 11.60
C SER A 546 -12.94 -9.91 10.76
N ILE A 547 -12.47 -11.13 11.05
CA ILE A 547 -12.98 -12.36 10.43
C ILE A 547 -14.47 -12.53 10.80
N HIS A 548 -14.86 -12.18 12.03
CA HIS A 548 -16.23 -12.30 12.50
C HIS A 548 -17.12 -11.16 11.97
N PRO A 549 -18.29 -11.43 11.34
CA PRO A 549 -19.08 -10.40 10.65
C PRO A 549 -19.47 -9.19 11.52
N GLU A 550 -19.99 -9.40 12.73
CA GLU A 550 -20.44 -8.29 13.58
C GLU A 550 -19.30 -7.34 13.99
N ASN A 551 -18.08 -7.88 14.15
CA ASN A 551 -16.92 -7.10 14.55
C ASN A 551 -16.49 -6.15 13.42
N LYS A 552 -16.73 -6.47 12.15
CA LYS A 552 -16.41 -5.59 11.02
C LYS A 552 -17.11 -4.24 11.16
N THR A 553 -18.39 -4.22 11.50
CA THR A 553 -19.16 -2.99 11.69
C THR A 553 -18.62 -2.17 12.86
N ARG A 554 -18.29 -2.82 13.99
CA ARG A 554 -17.67 -2.19 15.16
C ARG A 554 -16.30 -1.56 14.83
N ILE A 555 -15.46 -2.27 14.06
CA ILE A 555 -14.13 -1.80 13.63
C ILE A 555 -14.24 -0.58 12.70
N VAL A 556 -15.21 -0.56 11.78
CA VAL A 556 -15.45 0.61 10.92
C VAL A 556 -15.97 1.80 11.73
N GLN A 557 -16.93 1.58 12.64
CA GLN A 557 -17.51 2.62 13.49
C GLN A 557 -16.48 3.25 14.44
N ALA A 558 -15.48 2.50 14.88
CA ALA A 558 -14.36 3.00 15.69
C ALA A 558 -13.35 3.87 14.90
N GLY A 559 -13.52 4.02 13.58
CA GLY A 559 -12.63 4.84 12.73
C GLY A 559 -11.34 4.14 12.29
N ALA A 560 -11.27 2.81 12.37
CA ALA A 560 -10.04 2.06 12.07
C ALA A 560 -9.50 2.27 10.65
N VAL A 561 -10.38 2.53 9.68
CA VAL A 561 -10.03 2.55 8.24
C VAL A 561 -8.95 3.57 7.91
N ARG A 562 -9.03 4.79 8.47
CA ARG A 562 -8.01 5.84 8.26
C ARG A 562 -6.62 5.36 8.66
N TYR A 563 -6.49 4.86 9.88
CA TYR A 563 -5.22 4.37 10.41
C TYR A 563 -4.72 3.11 9.68
N LEU A 564 -5.61 2.29 9.12
CA LEU A 564 -5.24 1.17 8.27
C LEU A 564 -4.70 1.64 6.91
N VAL A 565 -5.25 2.70 6.32
CA VAL A 565 -4.71 3.32 5.10
C VAL A 565 -3.35 3.96 5.39
N ASP A 566 -3.19 4.68 6.52
CA ASP A 566 -1.90 5.22 6.97
C ASP A 566 -0.82 4.12 7.11
N LEU A 567 -1.20 2.93 7.58
CA LEU A 567 -0.30 1.76 7.73
C LEU A 567 0.00 0.99 6.43
N MET A 568 -0.55 1.43 5.29
CA MET A 568 -0.22 0.90 3.97
C MET A 568 0.97 1.61 3.30
N ASP A 569 1.55 2.63 3.95
CA ASP A 569 2.88 3.13 3.60
C ASP A 569 3.92 2.00 3.76
N PRO A 570 4.72 1.67 2.71
CA PRO A 570 5.82 0.72 2.80
C PRO A 570 6.79 0.99 3.96
N ALA A 571 7.04 2.26 4.31
CA ALA A 571 7.91 2.64 5.43
C ALA A 571 7.37 2.20 6.81
N ALA A 572 6.05 1.97 6.94
CA ALA A 572 5.44 1.43 8.15
C ALA A 572 5.64 -0.10 8.30
N GLY A 573 6.08 -0.81 7.26
CA GLY A 573 6.32 -2.26 7.28
C GLY A 573 5.08 -3.14 7.50
N MET A 574 3.87 -2.57 7.42
CA MET A 574 2.62 -3.20 7.86
C MET A 574 1.59 -3.45 6.75
N VAL A 575 1.91 -3.06 5.51
CA VAL A 575 1.05 -3.11 4.31
C VAL A 575 0.21 -4.37 4.20
N ASP A 576 0.83 -5.56 4.18
CA ASP A 576 0.12 -6.84 4.04
C ASP A 576 -0.99 -7.07 5.06
N LYS A 577 -0.77 -6.65 6.31
CA LYS A 577 -1.73 -6.84 7.41
C LYS A 577 -2.84 -5.79 7.29
N ALA A 578 -2.49 -4.53 7.05
CA ALA A 578 -3.47 -3.46 6.88
C ALA A 578 -4.43 -3.74 5.70
N VAL A 579 -3.90 -4.12 4.54
CA VAL A 579 -4.68 -4.51 3.35
C VAL A 579 -5.57 -5.73 3.64
N ALA A 580 -5.11 -6.70 4.44
CA ALA A 580 -5.92 -7.85 4.82
C ALA A 580 -7.12 -7.45 5.70
N VAL A 581 -6.96 -6.50 6.63
CA VAL A 581 -8.09 -5.94 7.39
C VAL A 581 -9.04 -5.19 6.46
N LEU A 582 -8.55 -4.29 5.60
CA LEU A 582 -9.39 -3.55 4.66
C LEU A 582 -10.15 -4.48 3.69
N SER A 583 -9.53 -5.57 3.24
CA SER A 583 -10.20 -6.62 2.45
C SER A 583 -11.37 -7.24 3.22
N ASN A 584 -11.17 -7.62 4.49
CA ASN A 584 -12.27 -8.12 5.34
C ASN A 584 -13.38 -7.08 5.53
N LEU A 585 -13.03 -5.81 5.77
CA LEU A 585 -14.02 -4.72 5.97
C LEU A 585 -14.78 -4.39 4.68
N SER A 586 -14.16 -4.50 3.49
CA SER A 586 -14.81 -4.27 2.19
C SER A 586 -15.99 -5.21 1.89
N THR A 587 -16.11 -6.31 2.64
CA THR A 587 -17.26 -7.23 2.51
C THR A 587 -18.58 -6.63 3.03
N ILE A 588 -18.53 -5.65 3.93
CA ILE A 588 -19.72 -4.92 4.43
C ILE A 588 -19.85 -3.53 3.81
N GLN A 589 -21.07 -2.97 3.81
CA GLN A 589 -21.36 -1.71 3.10
C GLN A 589 -20.67 -0.51 3.76
N GLU A 590 -20.68 -0.45 5.08
CA GLU A 590 -20.05 0.58 5.90
C GLU A 590 -18.54 0.63 5.63
N GLY A 591 -17.90 -0.55 5.59
CA GLY A 591 -16.47 -0.67 5.27
C GLY A 591 -16.14 -0.21 3.86
N ARG A 592 -16.97 -0.53 2.85
CA ARG A 592 -16.79 -0.01 1.48
C ARG A 592 -16.90 1.51 1.41
N VAL A 593 -17.85 2.10 2.14
CA VAL A 593 -18.03 3.56 2.18
C VAL A 593 -16.83 4.22 2.86
N ALA A 594 -16.40 3.72 4.01
CA ALA A 594 -15.24 4.25 4.74
C ALA A 594 -13.94 4.15 3.92
N ILE A 595 -13.66 3.02 3.25
CA ILE A 595 -12.47 2.86 2.40
C ILE A 595 -12.46 3.86 1.23
N GLY A 596 -13.63 4.19 0.68
CA GLY A 596 -13.76 5.20 -0.37
C GLY A 596 -13.71 6.66 0.13
N GLN A 597 -13.90 6.88 1.43
CA GLN A 597 -13.83 8.21 2.07
C GLN A 597 -12.41 8.53 2.57
N GLU A 598 -11.74 7.57 3.19
CA GLU A 598 -10.38 7.69 3.76
C GLU A 598 -9.27 7.46 2.71
N GLU A 599 -9.51 7.86 1.44
CA GLU A 599 -8.56 7.76 0.31
C GLU A 599 -7.87 6.38 0.10
N GLY A 600 -8.49 5.29 0.56
CA GLY A 600 -7.89 3.95 0.48
C GLY A 600 -7.84 3.35 -0.94
N ILE A 601 -8.60 3.89 -1.90
CA ILE A 601 -8.64 3.38 -3.28
C ILE A 601 -7.29 3.53 -4.02
N PRO A 602 -6.68 4.73 -4.13
CA PRO A 602 -5.33 4.89 -4.68
C PRO A 602 -4.30 3.93 -4.08
N VAL A 603 -4.25 3.84 -2.74
CA VAL A 603 -3.26 3.01 -2.04
C VAL A 603 -3.50 1.52 -2.28
N LEU A 604 -4.75 1.07 -2.41
CA LEU A 604 -5.08 -0.31 -2.83
C LEU A 604 -4.61 -0.60 -4.27
N VAL A 605 -4.70 0.37 -5.19
CA VAL A 605 -4.17 0.21 -6.56
C VAL A 605 -2.64 0.18 -6.58
N GLU A 606 -1.99 1.05 -5.81
CA GLU A 606 -0.53 1.04 -5.59
C GLU A 606 -0.05 -0.33 -5.06
N VAL A 607 -0.79 -0.94 -4.12
CA VAL A 607 -0.50 -2.30 -3.63
C VAL A 607 -0.70 -3.38 -4.69
N VAL A 608 -1.69 -3.27 -5.60
CA VAL A 608 -1.84 -4.21 -6.72
C VAL A 608 -0.63 -4.15 -7.68
N GLU A 609 -0.02 -2.97 -7.85
CA GLU A 609 1.16 -2.78 -8.69
C GLU A 609 2.46 -3.23 -8.00
N LEU A 610 2.69 -2.82 -6.75
CA LEU A 610 4.00 -2.91 -6.08
C LEU A 610 4.06 -3.87 -4.88
N GLY A 611 2.92 -4.31 -4.35
CA GLY A 611 2.84 -5.07 -3.11
C GLY A 611 3.36 -6.52 -3.17
N SER A 612 3.41 -7.18 -2.01
CA SER A 612 3.72 -8.61 -1.93
C SER A 612 2.66 -9.47 -2.65
N ALA A 613 2.95 -10.75 -2.90
CA ALA A 613 1.96 -11.66 -3.49
C ALA A 613 0.65 -11.75 -2.65
N ARG A 614 0.76 -11.68 -1.31
CA ARG A 614 -0.39 -11.66 -0.38
C ARG A 614 -1.09 -10.29 -0.38
N GLY A 615 -0.32 -9.20 -0.41
CA GLY A 615 -0.84 -7.84 -0.51
C GLY A 615 -1.66 -7.64 -1.78
N LYS A 616 -1.13 -8.06 -2.94
CA LYS A 616 -1.80 -8.00 -4.25
C LYS A 616 -3.10 -8.81 -4.29
N GLU A 617 -3.13 -9.99 -3.68
CA GLU A 617 -4.34 -10.82 -3.57
C GLU A 617 -5.43 -10.12 -2.76
N ASN A 618 -5.09 -9.61 -1.56
CA ASN A 618 -6.04 -8.92 -0.69
C ASN A 618 -6.50 -7.57 -1.28
N ALA A 619 -5.61 -6.82 -1.92
CA ALA A 619 -5.96 -5.56 -2.56
C ALA A 619 -6.90 -5.77 -3.76
N ALA A 620 -6.62 -6.75 -4.64
CA ALA A 620 -7.52 -7.09 -5.74
C ALA A 620 -8.90 -7.57 -5.24
N ALA A 621 -8.95 -8.30 -4.12
CA ALA A 621 -10.21 -8.69 -3.49
C ALA A 621 -11.00 -7.48 -2.95
N ALA A 622 -10.34 -6.54 -2.27
CA ALA A 622 -10.96 -5.31 -1.77
C ALA A 622 -11.50 -4.43 -2.91
N LEU A 623 -10.68 -4.22 -3.96
CA LEU A 623 -11.08 -3.46 -5.15
C LEU A 623 -12.27 -4.10 -5.88
N LEU A 624 -12.33 -5.43 -5.95
CA LEU A 624 -13.47 -6.15 -6.52
C LEU A 624 -14.76 -5.88 -5.73
N GLN A 625 -14.73 -5.91 -4.40
CA GLN A 625 -15.89 -5.58 -3.56
C GLN A 625 -16.32 -4.11 -3.72
N LEU A 626 -15.36 -3.18 -3.78
CA LEU A 626 -15.63 -1.75 -3.98
C LEU A 626 -16.29 -1.48 -5.34
N CYS A 627 -15.76 -2.04 -6.42
CA CYS A 627 -16.25 -1.79 -7.78
C CYS A 627 -17.62 -2.41 -8.03
N THR A 628 -17.84 -3.66 -7.58
CA THR A 628 -19.11 -4.39 -7.81
C THR A 628 -20.30 -3.77 -7.08
N ASN A 629 -20.06 -3.03 -5.99
CA ASN A 629 -21.10 -2.40 -5.17
C ASN A 629 -21.23 -0.88 -5.37
N SER A 630 -20.34 -0.23 -6.13
CA SER A 630 -20.35 1.23 -6.31
C SER A 630 -19.73 1.65 -7.64
N GLY A 631 -20.56 2.20 -8.54
CA GLY A 631 -20.09 2.82 -9.79
C GLY A 631 -19.13 3.99 -9.55
N LYS A 632 -19.30 4.76 -8.46
CA LYS A 632 -18.36 5.82 -8.06
C LYS A 632 -16.98 5.23 -7.76
N HIS A 633 -16.91 4.18 -6.92
CA HIS A 633 -15.64 3.55 -6.59
C HIS A 633 -15.02 2.86 -7.82
N CYS A 634 -15.84 2.23 -8.67
CA CYS A 634 -15.38 1.67 -9.95
C CYS A 634 -14.69 2.74 -10.83
N ASN A 635 -15.28 3.94 -10.95
CA ASN A 635 -14.68 5.03 -11.71
C ASN A 635 -13.38 5.54 -11.08
N MET A 636 -13.31 5.65 -9.75
CA MET A 636 -12.06 6.00 -9.04
C MET A 636 -10.96 4.97 -9.31
N VAL A 637 -11.25 3.68 -9.19
CA VAL A 637 -10.27 2.59 -9.47
C VAL A 637 -9.76 2.61 -10.92
N LEU A 638 -10.61 3.00 -11.88
CA LEU A 638 -10.20 3.18 -13.27
C LEU A 638 -9.34 4.45 -13.48
N GLN A 639 -9.65 5.55 -12.79
CA GLN A 639 -8.87 6.79 -12.81
C GLN A 639 -7.47 6.61 -12.19
N GLU A 640 -7.38 5.83 -11.11
CA GLU A 640 -6.11 5.46 -10.47
C GLU A 640 -5.29 4.43 -11.27
N GLY A 641 -5.72 4.07 -12.49
CA GLY A 641 -4.88 3.29 -13.40
C GLY A 641 -4.83 1.79 -13.15
N ALA A 642 -5.78 1.20 -12.43
CA ALA A 642 -5.68 -0.20 -12.00
C ALA A 642 -5.62 -1.25 -13.14
N VAL A 643 -5.95 -0.90 -14.38
CA VAL A 643 -6.09 -1.87 -15.48
C VAL A 643 -4.78 -2.60 -15.84
N PRO A 644 -3.64 -1.93 -16.13
CA PRO A 644 -2.39 -2.65 -16.43
C PRO A 644 -1.87 -3.50 -15.26
N PRO A 645 -1.84 -3.03 -13.99
CA PRO A 645 -1.50 -3.87 -12.83
C PRO A 645 -2.40 -5.10 -12.69
N LEU A 646 -3.73 -4.96 -12.87
CA LEU A 646 -4.66 -6.10 -12.83
C LEU A 646 -4.45 -7.07 -14.00
N VAL A 647 -4.11 -6.59 -15.20
CA VAL A 647 -3.77 -7.46 -16.33
C VAL A 647 -2.51 -8.26 -16.04
N ALA A 648 -1.45 -7.62 -15.53
CA ALA A 648 -0.24 -8.32 -15.10
C ALA A 648 -0.55 -9.37 -14.00
N LEU A 649 -1.30 -8.98 -12.97
CA LEU A 649 -1.71 -9.87 -11.88
C LEU A 649 -2.54 -11.06 -12.36
N SER A 650 -3.39 -10.87 -13.38
CA SER A 650 -4.18 -11.95 -13.99
C SER A 650 -3.35 -13.02 -14.71
N GLN A 651 -2.11 -12.70 -15.07
CA GLN A 651 -1.17 -13.58 -15.77
C GLN A 651 -0.16 -14.21 -14.80
N SER A 652 0.42 -13.44 -13.88
CA SER A 652 1.55 -13.87 -13.03
C SER A 652 1.22 -14.06 -11.54
N GLY A 653 0.03 -13.69 -11.07
CA GLY A 653 -0.32 -13.73 -9.64
C GLY A 653 -0.46 -15.13 -9.02
N THR A 654 -0.81 -15.19 -7.73
CA THR A 654 -1.30 -16.42 -7.07
C THR A 654 -2.60 -16.90 -7.75
N PRO A 655 -3.02 -18.18 -7.60
CA PRO A 655 -4.27 -18.65 -8.18
C PRO A 655 -5.49 -17.79 -7.78
N ARG A 656 -5.59 -17.40 -6.51
CA ARG A 656 -6.63 -16.52 -5.98
C ARG A 656 -6.50 -15.09 -6.51
N ALA A 657 -5.29 -14.53 -6.56
CA ALA A 657 -5.08 -13.19 -7.13
C ALA A 657 -5.46 -13.12 -8.61
N ARG A 658 -5.14 -14.16 -9.40
CA ARG A 658 -5.57 -14.28 -10.80
C ARG A 658 -7.10 -14.30 -10.91
N GLU A 659 -7.77 -15.11 -10.10
CA GLU A 659 -9.24 -15.20 -10.05
C GLU A 659 -9.88 -13.83 -9.78
N LYS A 660 -9.42 -13.10 -8.75
CA LYS A 660 -9.97 -11.78 -8.40
C LYS A 660 -9.65 -10.72 -9.45
N ALA A 661 -8.44 -10.72 -10.02
CA ALA A 661 -8.05 -9.82 -11.09
C ALA A 661 -8.88 -10.06 -12.37
N GLN A 662 -9.08 -11.33 -12.76
CA GLN A 662 -9.90 -11.69 -13.92
C GLN A 662 -11.38 -11.32 -13.71
N ALA A 663 -11.93 -11.55 -12.52
CA ALA A 663 -13.28 -11.13 -12.16
C ALA A 663 -13.45 -9.60 -12.31
N LEU A 664 -12.52 -8.82 -11.73
CA LEU A 664 -12.56 -7.35 -11.80
C LEU A 664 -12.39 -6.81 -13.23
N LEU A 665 -11.46 -7.37 -14.01
CA LEU A 665 -11.29 -7.03 -15.43
C LEU A 665 -12.53 -7.37 -16.27
N SER A 666 -13.21 -8.49 -15.97
CA SER A 666 -14.47 -8.86 -16.63
C SER A 666 -15.60 -7.88 -16.30
N TYR A 667 -15.66 -7.43 -15.05
CA TYR A 667 -16.62 -6.42 -14.59
C TYR A 667 -16.43 -5.08 -15.32
N PHE A 668 -15.18 -4.60 -15.46
CA PHE A 668 -14.88 -3.38 -16.22
C PHE A 668 -15.29 -3.49 -17.71
N ARG A 669 -15.09 -4.66 -18.33
CA ARG A 669 -15.54 -4.90 -19.72
C ARG A 669 -17.07 -4.84 -19.83
N ASN A 670 -17.78 -5.45 -18.89
CA ASN A 670 -19.24 -5.48 -18.87
C ASN A 670 -19.84 -4.09 -18.61
N GLN A 671 -19.30 -3.31 -17.66
CA GLN A 671 -19.66 -1.92 -17.42
C GLN A 671 -19.54 -1.06 -18.69
N ARG A 672 -18.41 -1.16 -19.40
CA ARG A 672 -18.17 -0.42 -20.66
C ARG A 672 -19.15 -0.81 -21.79
N ASN A 673 -19.62 -2.05 -21.80
CA ASN A 673 -20.58 -2.52 -22.80
C ASN A 673 -22.02 -2.13 -22.43
N ALA A 674 -22.35 -2.10 -21.13
CA ALA A 674 -23.66 -1.66 -20.64
C ALA A 674 -23.92 -0.17 -20.92
N GLY A 675 -22.91 0.68 -20.82
CA GLY A 675 -23.00 2.12 -21.16
C GLY A 675 -22.94 2.46 -22.66
N ARG A 676 -23.15 1.48 -23.55
CA ARG A 676 -23.17 1.66 -25.02
C ARG A 676 -24.49 1.24 -25.67
N ASN A 677 -25.44 0.74 -24.88
CA ASN A 677 -26.81 0.43 -25.25
C ASN A 677 -27.77 1.43 -24.60
#